data_AF-A0A1F3LYZ0-F1
#
_entry.id   AF-A0A1F3LYZ0-F1
#
_cell.length_a   1.000
_cell.length_b   1.000
_cell.length_c   1.000
_cell.angle_alpha   90.00
_cell.angle_beta   90.00
_cell.angle_gamma   90.00
#
_symmetry.space_group_name_H-M   'P 1'
#
loop_
_entity.id
_entity.type
_entity.pdbx_description
1 polymer ?
#
loop_
_entity_poly.entity_id
_entity_poly.type
_entity_poly.pdbx_seq_one_letter_code
_entity_poly.pdbx_strand_id
1 'polypeptide(L)'
;MNKYSTIRVILIVFLIQVSVLSIAQNLTLKTGEWIRNWYLLGPFPLEKSSNENQHLPGFDNDFLLQCGGEANPRVKEGLMVKFNDVPVHWIKYKSPDAIINLDRVISEENFVSAYAFTEIESDKEGVHLFSLGTDDGVKLWFNGEKVWDYPRKERGIIRDDELIPVHVRKGKNTILLKVEERKGAWGFNARILPSNSGEFVNLISLFHVGIKSDGIPELRLLQKESFTEKLFKSVQLKIVDENNKNTIWQGDWTKKQDMILPVGSDEYKKNRLIITATMADGNLWEKEIPFSSGIPIRYKLFENGKANYHITIAKDASESEQWAAKELQHWLTQICGATFPIKTDDEEIMAHEIIIGYNRHSLALLEPGTKKPTDTDESYHYKNIGPTILLLGGEKRGSMYSVFSFLENELGCRWYTPAVSVIPPKANFTFSYLNHTESPSVRVRNDFYYEAFDPIWAARNKINGAMGTRKQIGGVEGYWGVHTFDRFLPPSEFFGTHPEYYSLINGERTCNQAQLCLTNPDVLDIVAERLKKVMIDEPECLIYCVSQNDCRNPCQCEKCQAIVKKEKSEAGPVIWFVNQVAERIKDEFPGKYVGTLAYQYTRKPPATIKPLENVVVRFCSIECCFAHDFKNCPENKKFLEDLEGWAAIAPHVYIWDYVVSFKEYLLPFPNFNVLQPNIRTFLDNKAIGIMEQAAYQCRGTEFAELRAYLIAKLLWNAETNVDLVIDDFMTGYYGRSGQYVRLYFNLLHSMITPETHIYIGSKGVTYNNSLLTEEFVREAEKIFDKAEHVADNVQILQRVEMARLPVMYLKCKRTPVQARIDGTYDRFCQILKREGITHLSEKGEPDVELFHLNVKKAE
;
A
#
# COMPACT_ATOMS: atom_id res chain seq x y z
N MET A 1 -80.20 72.04 27.30
CA MET A 1 -80.57 71.96 25.86
C MET A 1 -80.01 70.64 25.34
N ASN A 2 -80.79 69.54 25.21
CA ASN A 2 -81.65 69.16 24.07
C ASN A 2 -80.88 69.20 22.73
N LYS A 3 -80.66 68.11 21.96
CA LYS A 3 -81.48 66.91 21.66
C LYS A 3 -80.64 65.64 21.41
N TYR A 4 -81.26 64.50 21.71
CA TYR A 4 -80.73 63.13 21.85
C TYR A 4 -80.36 62.37 20.56
N SER A 5 -79.34 61.51 20.63
CA SER A 5 -79.48 60.06 20.41
C SER A 5 -78.27 59.30 20.98
N THR A 6 -78.54 58.09 21.47
CA THR A 6 -77.98 57.43 22.66
C THR A 6 -76.64 56.68 22.47
N ILE A 7 -75.72 56.96 23.41
CA ILE A 7 -74.73 56.12 24.12
C ILE A 7 -74.40 54.73 23.53
N ARG A 8 -73.09 54.49 23.25
CA ARG A 8 -72.48 53.17 23.08
C ARG A 8 -71.83 52.69 24.39
N VAL A 9 -72.17 51.46 24.80
CA VAL A 9 -71.50 50.68 25.86
C VAL A 9 -70.92 49.41 25.23
N ILE A 10 -69.74 49.03 25.72
CA ILE A 10 -68.93 47.86 25.38
C ILE A 10 -69.52 46.59 26.03
N LEU A 11 -69.66 45.49 25.29
CA LEU A 11 -69.26 44.14 25.74
C LEU A 11 -69.24 43.11 24.59
N ILE A 12 -68.32 42.15 24.75
CA ILE A 12 -67.80 41.08 23.89
C ILE A 12 -68.82 39.95 23.62
N VAL A 13 -68.83 39.37 22.42
CA VAL A 13 -69.07 37.93 22.15
C VAL A 13 -68.39 37.46 20.85
N PHE A 14 -67.76 36.28 20.94
CA PHE A 14 -67.06 35.47 19.95
C PHE A 14 -67.80 35.24 18.62
N LEU A 15 -67.06 35.30 17.51
CA LEU A 15 -67.38 34.55 16.28
C LEU A 15 -66.10 34.06 15.62
N ILE A 16 -66.04 32.74 15.49
CA ILE A 16 -64.97 31.92 14.96
C ILE A 16 -64.77 32.23 13.47
N GLN A 17 -63.57 32.66 13.09
CA GLN A 17 -63.06 32.50 11.73
C GLN A 17 -61.88 31.55 11.77
N VAL A 18 -62.14 30.31 11.38
CA VAL A 18 -61.10 29.33 11.01
C VAL A 18 -60.40 29.88 9.78
N SER A 19 -59.27 30.54 9.99
CA SER A 19 -58.29 30.78 8.94
C SER A 19 -57.47 29.51 8.81
N VAL A 20 -57.71 28.77 7.74
CA VAL A 20 -56.88 27.64 7.33
C VAL A 20 -55.50 28.19 6.99
N LEU A 21 -54.58 28.12 7.95
CA LEU A 21 -53.15 28.20 7.67
C LEU A 21 -52.79 27.04 6.76
N SER A 22 -52.52 27.35 5.49
CA SER A 22 -51.77 26.48 4.60
C SER A 22 -50.38 26.28 5.20
N ILE A 23 -50.19 25.24 5.98
CA ILE A 23 -48.88 24.77 6.43
C ILE A 23 -48.15 24.27 5.17
N ALA A 24 -47.31 25.11 4.59
CA ALA A 24 -46.27 24.63 3.69
C ALA A 24 -45.36 23.72 4.53
N GLN A 25 -45.31 22.43 4.21
CA GLN A 25 -44.34 21.50 4.80
C GLN A 25 -42.96 21.89 4.27
N ASN A 26 -42.28 22.81 4.95
CA ASN A 26 -40.86 23.01 4.73
C ASN A 26 -40.13 21.72 5.11
N LEU A 27 -39.35 21.17 4.19
CA LEU A 27 -38.49 20.03 4.49
C LEU A 27 -37.28 20.55 5.27
N THR A 28 -37.16 20.17 6.54
CA THR A 28 -35.91 20.40 7.27
C THR A 28 -34.77 19.74 6.50
N LEU A 29 -33.69 20.50 6.27
CA LEU A 29 -32.50 20.03 5.61
C LEU A 29 -31.93 18.84 6.38
N LYS A 30 -31.86 17.69 5.71
CA LYS A 30 -31.21 16.49 6.19
C LYS A 30 -30.10 16.10 5.24
N THR A 31 -28.86 16.33 5.65
CA THR A 31 -27.68 15.98 4.85
C THR A 31 -27.58 14.46 4.69
N GLY A 32 -27.22 14.00 3.50
CA GLY A 32 -27.10 12.58 3.13
C GLY A 32 -28.38 11.93 2.61
N GLU A 33 -29.56 12.49 2.90
CA GLU A 33 -30.84 12.00 2.39
C GLU A 33 -31.12 12.51 0.96
N TRP A 34 -31.70 11.65 0.12
CA TRP A 34 -32.16 12.01 -1.21
C TRP A 34 -33.36 12.96 -1.15
N ILE A 35 -33.34 14.02 -1.94
CA ILE A 35 -34.46 14.94 -2.08
C ILE A 35 -35.50 14.26 -2.96
N ARG A 36 -36.62 13.84 -2.36
CA ARG A 36 -37.68 13.11 -3.05
C ARG A 36 -38.94 13.92 -3.33
N ASN A 37 -39.10 15.06 -2.68
CA ASN A 37 -40.28 15.91 -2.82
C ASN A 37 -39.96 17.08 -3.75
N TRP A 38 -40.66 17.15 -4.87
CA TRP A 38 -40.45 18.13 -5.91
C TRP A 38 -41.80 18.66 -6.41
N TYR A 39 -41.81 19.93 -6.77
CA TYR A 39 -42.76 20.45 -7.75
C TYR A 39 -42.14 20.25 -9.12
N LEU A 40 -42.86 19.65 -10.05
CA LEU A 40 -42.38 19.40 -11.41
C LEU A 40 -43.24 20.17 -12.42
N LEU A 41 -42.63 20.68 -13.49
CA LEU A 41 -43.31 21.40 -14.56
C LEU A 41 -42.67 21.08 -15.90
N GLY A 42 -43.46 20.55 -16.83
CA GLY A 42 -43.04 20.21 -18.19
C GLY A 42 -44.07 19.28 -18.83
N PRO A 43 -43.75 18.72 -20.02
CA PRO A 43 -42.55 18.99 -20.80
C PRO A 43 -42.63 20.34 -21.54
N PHE A 44 -41.47 20.94 -21.84
CA PHE A 44 -41.32 22.07 -22.75
C PHE A 44 -40.53 21.63 -23.97
N PRO A 45 -41.06 21.78 -25.21
CA PRO A 45 -40.39 21.28 -26.40
C PRO A 45 -39.12 22.07 -26.71
N LEU A 46 -38.10 21.35 -27.14
CA LEU A 46 -36.80 21.85 -27.58
C LEU A 46 -36.56 21.42 -29.03
N GLU A 47 -35.63 22.09 -29.70
CA GLU A 47 -35.26 21.71 -31.07
C GLU A 47 -34.20 20.61 -31.05
N LYS A 48 -34.32 19.65 -31.97
CA LYS A 48 -33.33 18.59 -32.12
C LYS A 48 -32.00 19.18 -32.61
N SER A 49 -30.90 18.81 -31.94
CA SER A 49 -29.53 19.11 -32.34
C SER A 49 -28.65 17.87 -32.20
N SER A 50 -27.63 17.77 -33.06
CA SER A 50 -26.57 16.76 -32.97
C SER A 50 -25.30 17.28 -32.30
N ASN A 51 -25.27 18.54 -31.87
CA ASN A 51 -24.13 19.09 -31.15
C ASN A 51 -24.26 18.71 -29.67
N GLU A 52 -23.34 17.88 -29.20
CA GLU A 52 -23.31 17.38 -27.82
C GLU A 52 -22.61 18.35 -26.86
N ASN A 53 -21.88 19.35 -27.35
CA ASN A 53 -21.15 20.31 -26.51
C ASN A 53 -21.97 21.54 -26.09
N GLN A 54 -23.26 21.58 -26.45
CA GLN A 54 -24.18 22.69 -26.21
C GLN A 54 -25.55 22.13 -25.87
N HIS A 55 -26.32 22.83 -25.03
CA HIS A 55 -27.72 22.51 -24.79
C HIS A 55 -28.51 22.52 -26.11
N LEU A 56 -29.62 21.79 -26.16
CA LEU A 56 -30.55 21.82 -27.29
C LEU A 56 -31.06 23.25 -27.52
N PRO A 57 -31.21 23.68 -28.78
CA PRO A 57 -31.77 24.99 -29.06
C PRO A 57 -33.16 25.13 -28.41
N GLY A 58 -33.35 26.26 -27.73
CA GLY A 58 -34.54 26.55 -26.91
C GLY A 58 -34.36 26.23 -25.42
N PHE A 59 -33.34 25.49 -25.01
CA PHE A 59 -33.12 25.18 -23.58
C PHE A 59 -32.77 26.42 -22.75
N ASP A 60 -32.17 27.44 -23.37
CA ASP A 60 -31.87 28.72 -22.71
C ASP A 60 -33.11 29.61 -22.50
N ASN A 61 -34.28 29.24 -23.05
CA ASN A 61 -35.51 30.02 -22.89
C ASN A 61 -36.04 29.91 -21.46
N ASP A 62 -36.19 31.03 -20.75
CA ASP A 62 -36.85 31.05 -19.44
C ASP A 62 -38.38 30.89 -19.60
N PHE A 63 -38.88 29.67 -19.44
CA PHE A 63 -40.31 29.39 -19.52
C PHE A 63 -41.07 29.85 -18.27
N LEU A 64 -40.38 30.26 -17.21
CA LEU A 64 -40.96 30.71 -15.94
C LEU A 64 -41.10 32.23 -15.86
N LEU A 65 -40.78 33.01 -16.91
CA LEU A 65 -40.85 34.48 -16.92
C LEU A 65 -42.18 35.03 -16.38
N GLN A 66 -43.32 34.46 -16.79
CA GLN A 66 -44.66 34.89 -16.31
C GLN A 66 -44.87 34.60 -14.81
N CYS A 67 -44.11 33.67 -14.26
CA CYS A 67 -44.15 33.24 -12.88
C CYS A 67 -42.93 33.72 -12.08
N GLY A 68 -42.17 34.73 -12.52
CA GLY A 68 -41.06 35.30 -11.75
C GLY A 68 -39.67 34.91 -12.24
N GLY A 69 -39.58 34.08 -13.28
CA GLY A 69 -38.35 33.65 -13.94
C GLY A 69 -37.56 32.59 -13.17
N GLU A 70 -36.52 32.05 -13.80
CA GLU A 70 -35.68 30.97 -13.26
C GLU A 70 -34.92 31.38 -11.98
N ALA A 71 -34.66 32.68 -11.79
CA ALA A 71 -34.00 33.19 -10.58
C ALA A 71 -34.95 33.36 -9.38
N ASN A 72 -36.26 33.52 -9.60
CA ASN A 72 -37.21 33.73 -8.51
C ASN A 72 -38.61 33.15 -8.85
N PRO A 73 -38.70 31.82 -9.04
CA PRO A 73 -39.92 31.20 -9.53
C PRO A 73 -41.01 31.21 -8.44
N ARG A 74 -42.21 31.67 -8.81
CA ARG A 74 -43.43 31.50 -8.03
C ARG A 74 -43.98 30.12 -8.34
N VAL A 75 -43.87 29.20 -7.38
CA VAL A 75 -44.27 27.80 -7.55
C VAL A 75 -45.41 27.45 -6.58
N LYS A 76 -46.46 26.84 -7.11
CA LYS A 76 -47.58 26.28 -6.34
C LYS A 76 -48.21 25.15 -7.15
N GLU A 77 -48.67 24.10 -6.48
CA GLU A 77 -49.42 23.01 -7.12
C GLU A 77 -50.61 23.55 -7.92
N GLY A 78 -50.75 23.09 -9.16
CA GLY A 78 -51.79 23.51 -10.10
C GLY A 78 -51.60 24.90 -10.70
N LEU A 79 -50.51 25.62 -10.37
CA LEU A 79 -50.21 26.89 -11.03
C LEU A 79 -49.87 26.63 -12.50
N MET A 80 -50.56 27.35 -13.39
CA MET A 80 -50.42 27.25 -14.83
C MET A 80 -49.29 28.15 -15.33
N VAL A 81 -48.47 27.61 -16.22
CA VAL A 81 -47.52 28.32 -17.08
C VAL A 81 -47.96 28.12 -18.52
N LYS A 82 -48.06 29.22 -19.28
CA LYS A 82 -48.42 29.17 -20.70
C LYS A 82 -47.19 29.11 -21.58
N PHE A 83 -47.14 28.13 -22.46
CA PHE A 83 -46.14 28.03 -23.52
C PHE A 83 -46.83 27.77 -24.86
N ASN A 84 -46.66 28.66 -25.84
CA ASN A 84 -47.34 28.59 -27.16
C ASN A 84 -48.84 28.29 -27.07
N ASP A 85 -49.55 28.97 -26.15
CA ASP A 85 -50.97 28.77 -25.83
C ASP A 85 -51.36 27.39 -25.24
N VAL A 86 -50.38 26.51 -24.98
CA VAL A 86 -50.57 25.25 -24.25
C VAL A 86 -50.38 25.50 -22.73
N PRO A 87 -51.37 25.13 -21.89
CA PRO A 87 -51.25 25.27 -20.44
C PRO A 87 -50.48 24.08 -19.84
N VAL A 88 -49.33 24.34 -19.21
CA VAL A 88 -48.54 23.36 -18.44
C VAL A 88 -48.70 23.68 -16.95
N HIS A 89 -48.92 22.68 -16.10
CA HIS A 89 -49.25 22.90 -14.69
C HIS A 89 -48.16 22.32 -13.78
N TRP A 90 -47.82 23.05 -12.72
CA TRP A 90 -46.96 22.51 -11.67
C TRP A 90 -47.65 21.35 -10.95
N ILE A 91 -47.02 20.18 -10.93
CA ILE A 91 -47.47 19.02 -10.18
C ILE A 91 -46.62 18.82 -8.94
N LYS A 92 -47.24 18.44 -7.83
CA LYS A 92 -46.51 18.04 -6.62
C LYS A 92 -46.22 16.54 -6.69
N TYR A 93 -44.95 16.18 -6.61
CA TYR A 93 -44.50 14.79 -6.73
C TYR A 93 -43.59 14.39 -5.57
N LYS A 94 -43.83 13.19 -5.03
CA LYS A 94 -42.97 12.54 -4.03
C LYS A 94 -42.50 11.21 -4.60
N SER A 95 -41.21 11.11 -4.93
CA SER A 95 -40.63 9.88 -5.45
C SER A 95 -40.52 8.81 -4.35
N PRO A 96 -40.80 7.53 -4.66
CA PRO A 96 -40.50 6.41 -3.78
C PRO A 96 -38.99 6.13 -3.67
N ASP A 97 -38.20 6.54 -4.67
CA ASP A 97 -36.79 6.21 -4.82
C ASP A 97 -35.89 7.47 -4.82
N ALA A 98 -34.58 7.25 -4.92
CA ALA A 98 -33.60 8.34 -5.04
C ALA A 98 -33.66 9.05 -6.41
N ILE A 99 -34.06 8.32 -7.45
CA ILE A 99 -34.17 8.84 -8.81
C ILE A 99 -35.57 9.39 -9.03
N ILE A 100 -35.65 10.60 -9.57
CA ILE A 100 -36.85 11.21 -10.10
C ILE A 100 -36.90 10.87 -11.58
N ASN A 101 -37.71 9.86 -11.93
CA ASN A 101 -37.91 9.43 -13.30
C ASN A 101 -38.93 10.38 -13.97
N LEU A 102 -38.48 11.23 -14.88
CA LEU A 102 -39.31 12.23 -15.54
C LEU A 102 -40.10 11.62 -16.71
N ASP A 103 -39.64 10.54 -17.33
CA ASP A 103 -40.43 9.78 -18.33
C ASP A 103 -41.80 9.38 -17.77
N ARG A 104 -41.79 8.82 -16.56
CA ARG A 104 -42.97 8.30 -15.88
C ARG A 104 -43.90 9.40 -15.36
N VAL A 105 -43.35 10.55 -15.03
CA VAL A 105 -44.06 11.57 -14.23
C VAL A 105 -44.45 12.80 -15.05
N ILE A 106 -43.70 13.10 -16.11
CA ILE A 106 -43.89 14.26 -16.97
C ILE A 106 -44.23 13.85 -18.41
N SER A 107 -43.35 13.17 -19.12
CA SER A 107 -43.56 12.76 -20.52
C SER A 107 -42.46 11.82 -21.01
N GLU A 108 -42.80 10.90 -21.92
CA GLU A 108 -41.85 10.03 -22.66
C GLU A 108 -41.37 10.68 -23.98
N GLU A 109 -41.70 11.96 -24.22
CA GLU A 109 -41.29 12.69 -25.42
C GLU A 109 -39.79 13.03 -25.40
N ASN A 110 -39.14 12.85 -26.55
CA ASN A 110 -37.75 13.25 -26.78
C ASN A 110 -37.64 14.75 -27.10
N PHE A 111 -36.46 15.34 -26.87
CA PHE A 111 -36.17 16.74 -27.17
C PHE A 111 -37.08 17.70 -26.40
N VAL A 112 -37.15 17.53 -25.09
CA VAL A 112 -37.95 18.37 -24.19
C VAL A 112 -37.12 18.82 -22.99
N SER A 113 -37.69 19.70 -22.16
CA SER A 113 -37.15 19.98 -20.82
C SER A 113 -38.25 20.06 -19.78
N ALA A 114 -37.86 19.92 -18.51
CA ALA A 114 -38.75 20.13 -17.37
C ALA A 114 -38.02 20.86 -16.26
N TYR A 115 -38.79 21.59 -15.46
CA TYR A 115 -38.32 22.15 -14.21
C TYR A 115 -38.65 21.23 -13.04
N ALA A 116 -37.73 21.17 -12.09
CA ALA A 116 -37.97 20.60 -10.77
C ALA A 116 -37.62 21.63 -9.71
N PHE A 117 -38.60 22.01 -8.89
CA PHE A 117 -38.46 22.99 -7.83
C PHE A 117 -38.71 22.38 -6.46
N THR A 118 -37.91 22.74 -5.46
CA THR A 118 -38.18 22.39 -4.07
C THR A 118 -37.64 23.45 -3.12
N GLU A 119 -38.06 23.33 -1.87
CA GLU A 119 -37.67 24.22 -0.78
C GLU A 119 -37.18 23.38 0.40
N ILE A 120 -36.06 23.79 0.98
CA ILE A 120 -35.48 23.17 2.17
C ILE A 120 -35.25 24.23 3.24
N GLU A 121 -35.38 23.87 4.50
CA GLU A 121 -35.18 24.76 5.63
C GLU A 121 -33.97 24.33 6.45
N SER A 122 -33.01 25.23 6.65
CA SER A 122 -31.79 24.98 7.40
C SER A 122 -31.79 25.76 8.71
N ASP A 123 -31.34 25.14 9.80
CA ASP A 123 -31.14 25.81 11.10
C ASP A 123 -29.84 26.64 11.13
N LYS A 124 -28.94 26.38 10.18
CA LYS A 124 -27.60 26.96 10.08
C LYS A 124 -27.34 27.53 8.69
N GLU A 125 -26.48 28.53 8.64
CA GLU A 125 -25.90 29.04 7.42
C GLU A 125 -24.54 28.36 7.19
N GLY A 126 -24.22 28.02 5.95
CA GLY A 126 -22.99 27.31 5.62
C GLY A 126 -22.85 26.97 4.14
N VAL A 127 -21.65 26.51 3.80
CA VAL A 127 -21.31 25.97 2.48
C VAL A 127 -21.51 24.46 2.50
N HIS A 128 -22.16 23.92 1.47
CA HIS A 128 -22.45 22.49 1.34
C HIS A 128 -22.19 21.99 -0.10
N LEU A 129 -22.03 20.68 -0.29
CA LEU A 129 -22.07 20.06 -1.62
C LEU A 129 -23.49 19.61 -1.95
N PHE A 130 -23.98 20.09 -3.09
CA PHE A 130 -25.16 19.59 -3.76
C PHE A 130 -24.72 18.54 -4.78
N SER A 131 -25.00 17.27 -4.49
CA SER A 131 -24.85 16.17 -5.43
C SER A 131 -25.99 16.22 -6.44
N LEU A 132 -25.68 16.19 -7.72
CA LEU A 132 -26.64 16.12 -8.81
C LEU A 132 -26.21 15.06 -9.84
N GLY A 133 -27.09 14.10 -10.11
CA GLY A 133 -26.92 13.17 -11.22
C GLY A 133 -28.05 13.33 -12.22
N THR A 134 -27.72 13.55 -13.49
CA THR A 134 -28.66 13.63 -14.62
C THR A 134 -28.17 12.77 -15.76
N ASP A 135 -29.08 12.27 -16.59
CA ASP A 135 -28.71 11.57 -17.81
C ASP A 135 -28.33 12.56 -18.92
N ASP A 136 -29.08 13.65 -19.05
CA ASP A 136 -28.98 14.71 -20.05
C ASP A 136 -28.52 16.07 -19.45
N GLY A 137 -28.56 17.13 -20.26
CA GLY A 137 -28.15 18.48 -19.86
C GLY A 137 -28.96 19.04 -18.69
N VAL A 138 -28.33 19.89 -17.87
CA VAL A 138 -28.98 20.47 -16.67
C VAL A 138 -28.47 21.86 -16.33
N LYS A 139 -29.36 22.67 -15.74
CA LYS A 139 -29.00 23.88 -14.98
C LYS A 139 -29.55 23.82 -13.57
N LEU A 140 -28.78 24.35 -12.62
CA LEU A 140 -29.16 24.48 -11.22
C LEU A 140 -29.12 25.94 -10.79
N TRP A 141 -30.24 26.39 -10.23
CA TRP A 141 -30.32 27.59 -9.44
C TRP A 141 -30.52 27.24 -7.97
N PHE A 142 -29.67 27.80 -7.12
CA PHE A 142 -29.76 27.64 -5.68
C PHE A 142 -29.93 29.03 -5.06
N ASN A 143 -31.01 29.25 -4.31
CA ASN A 143 -31.38 30.57 -3.77
C ASN A 143 -31.44 31.68 -4.85
N GLY A 144 -31.85 31.30 -6.06
CA GLY A 144 -31.96 32.18 -7.23
C GLY A 144 -30.65 32.47 -7.97
N GLU A 145 -29.50 32.02 -7.46
CA GLU A 145 -28.22 32.12 -8.15
C GLU A 145 -28.01 30.89 -9.05
N LYS A 146 -27.67 31.10 -10.33
CA LYS A 146 -27.26 30.01 -11.22
C LYS A 146 -25.85 29.52 -10.81
N VAL A 147 -25.81 28.38 -10.13
CA VAL A 147 -24.57 27.78 -9.60
C VAL A 147 -24.01 26.68 -10.48
N TRP A 148 -24.81 26.12 -11.39
CA TRP A 148 -24.39 25.08 -12.32
C TRP A 148 -25.07 25.19 -13.68
N ASP A 149 -24.34 24.87 -14.73
CA ASP A 149 -24.80 24.89 -16.12
C ASP A 149 -23.99 23.86 -16.91
N TYR A 150 -24.65 22.75 -17.29
CA TYR A 150 -23.97 21.60 -17.89
C TYR A 150 -24.71 21.12 -19.14
N PRO A 151 -24.21 21.43 -20.35
CA PRO A 151 -24.84 21.11 -21.64
C PRO A 151 -24.66 19.66 -22.14
N ARG A 152 -23.97 18.81 -21.36
CA ARG A 152 -23.83 17.33 -21.46
C ARG A 152 -22.52 16.75 -22.06
N LYS A 153 -22.31 15.48 -21.68
CA LYS A 153 -21.62 14.35 -22.35
C LYS A 153 -22.48 13.08 -22.09
N GLU A 154 -22.85 12.26 -23.08
CA GLU A 154 -23.85 11.18 -22.91
C GLU A 154 -23.50 10.15 -21.80
N ARG A 155 -24.38 10.00 -20.80
CA ARG A 155 -24.25 9.02 -19.71
C ARG A 155 -25.62 8.64 -19.11
N GLY A 156 -25.67 7.56 -18.33
CA GLY A 156 -26.83 7.24 -17.49
C GLY A 156 -26.84 8.04 -16.18
N ILE A 157 -27.96 8.01 -15.45
CA ILE A 157 -28.09 8.68 -14.14
C ILE A 157 -27.19 7.99 -13.10
N ILE A 158 -26.07 8.62 -12.75
CA ILE A 158 -25.15 8.18 -11.69
C ILE A 158 -25.46 8.95 -10.40
N ARG A 159 -25.31 8.29 -9.24
CA ARG A 159 -25.47 8.94 -7.92
C ARG A 159 -24.17 9.65 -7.55
N ASP A 160 -24.27 10.83 -6.92
CA ASP A 160 -23.10 11.62 -6.46
C ASP A 160 -22.15 12.02 -7.58
N ASP A 161 -22.72 12.30 -8.75
CA ASP A 161 -21.98 12.53 -9.98
C ASP A 161 -21.40 13.96 -10.05
N GLU A 162 -22.25 14.97 -10.20
CA GLU A 162 -21.84 16.37 -10.12
C GLU A 162 -21.87 16.84 -8.66
N LEU A 163 -20.70 17.23 -8.14
CA LEU A 163 -20.56 17.77 -6.78
C LEU A 163 -20.46 19.29 -6.84
N ILE A 164 -21.58 19.96 -6.62
CA ILE A 164 -21.74 21.39 -6.86
C ILE A 164 -21.72 22.14 -5.52
N PRO A 165 -20.77 23.05 -5.29
CA PRO A 165 -20.79 23.86 -4.08
C PRO A 165 -21.95 24.84 -4.05
N VAL A 166 -22.70 24.85 -2.94
CA VAL A 166 -23.86 25.73 -2.73
C VAL A 166 -23.80 26.41 -1.37
N HIS A 167 -24.33 27.63 -1.31
CA HIS A 167 -24.43 28.38 -0.06
C HIS A 167 -25.84 28.26 0.52
N VAL A 168 -25.96 27.48 1.59
CA VAL A 168 -27.20 27.30 2.35
C VAL A 168 -27.29 28.42 3.37
N ARG A 169 -28.37 29.20 3.29
CA ARG A 169 -28.71 30.26 4.24
C ARG A 169 -29.46 29.64 5.42
N LYS A 170 -29.33 30.25 6.60
CA LYS A 170 -30.25 29.94 7.71
C LYS A 170 -31.68 30.29 7.30
N GLY A 171 -32.62 29.39 7.60
CA GLY A 171 -34.01 29.47 7.18
C GLY A 171 -34.24 28.80 5.82
N LYS A 172 -35.17 29.37 5.04
CA LYS A 172 -35.63 28.81 3.78
C LYS A 172 -34.60 28.97 2.65
N ASN A 173 -34.37 27.90 1.91
CA ASN A 173 -33.56 27.85 0.71
C ASN A 173 -34.36 27.26 -0.46
N THR A 174 -34.15 27.80 -1.66
CA THR A 174 -34.84 27.35 -2.88
C THR A 174 -33.89 26.63 -3.82
N ILE A 175 -34.38 25.57 -4.45
CA ILE A 175 -33.64 24.77 -5.43
C ILE A 175 -34.51 24.68 -6.68
N LEU A 176 -33.97 25.09 -7.82
CA LEU A 176 -34.59 24.92 -9.13
C LEU A 176 -33.62 24.19 -10.05
N LEU A 177 -34.05 23.08 -10.61
CA LEU A 177 -33.40 22.38 -11.71
C LEU A 177 -34.18 22.63 -12.99
N LYS A 178 -33.46 22.77 -14.11
CA LYS A 178 -34.01 22.61 -15.46
C LYS A 178 -33.27 21.46 -16.11
N VAL A 179 -33.99 20.38 -16.40
CA VAL A 179 -33.43 19.12 -16.90
C VAL A 179 -33.84 18.97 -18.36
N GLU A 180 -32.87 18.84 -19.24
CA GLU A 180 -33.02 18.54 -20.66
C GLU A 180 -33.32 17.05 -20.84
N GLU A 181 -34.06 16.70 -21.88
CA GLU A 181 -34.21 15.35 -22.43
C GLU A 181 -33.87 15.41 -23.91
N ARG A 182 -32.95 14.56 -24.34
CA ARG A 182 -32.61 14.35 -25.75
C ARG A 182 -33.26 13.07 -26.22
N LYS A 183 -32.74 11.94 -25.75
CA LYS A 183 -33.18 10.59 -26.09
C LYS A 183 -32.87 9.63 -24.97
N GLY A 184 -33.85 8.79 -24.63
CA GLY A 184 -33.61 7.61 -23.82
C GLY A 184 -34.35 7.68 -22.50
N ALA A 185 -33.62 7.70 -21.39
CA ALA A 185 -34.17 7.57 -20.05
C ALA A 185 -34.03 8.88 -19.29
N TRP A 186 -35.12 9.61 -19.12
CA TRP A 186 -35.11 10.97 -18.58
C TRP A 186 -35.22 11.01 -17.07
N GLY A 187 -34.26 11.64 -16.38
CA GLY A 187 -34.40 11.87 -14.95
C GLY A 187 -33.20 12.43 -14.23
N PHE A 188 -33.36 12.59 -12.92
CA PHE A 188 -32.29 13.08 -12.06
C PHE A 188 -32.34 12.50 -10.64
N ASN A 189 -31.23 12.62 -9.92
CA ASN A 189 -31.17 12.44 -8.46
C ASN A 189 -30.44 13.63 -7.83
N ALA A 190 -30.85 14.04 -6.64
CA ALA A 190 -30.20 15.13 -5.94
C ALA A 190 -30.22 14.95 -4.42
N ARG A 191 -29.12 15.36 -3.77
CA ARG A 191 -29.02 15.45 -2.31
C ARG A 191 -27.98 16.47 -1.89
N ILE A 192 -28.09 16.93 -0.64
CA ILE A 192 -27.00 17.66 0.01
C ILE A 192 -26.17 16.66 0.79
N LEU A 193 -24.87 16.57 0.53
CA LEU A 193 -24.00 15.61 1.19
C LEU A 193 -23.76 15.95 2.68
N PRO A 194 -23.54 14.96 3.56
CA PRO A 194 -23.00 15.19 4.89
C PRO A 194 -21.54 15.64 4.73
N SER A 195 -21.13 16.74 5.35
CA SER A 195 -19.72 17.12 5.32
C SER A 195 -19.31 18.00 6.50
N ASN A 196 -18.15 17.68 7.08
CA ASN A 196 -17.28 18.69 7.68
C ASN A 196 -16.56 19.45 6.54
N SER A 197 -16.15 20.69 6.77
CA SER A 197 -15.56 21.53 5.70
C SER A 197 -14.25 20.96 5.13
N GLY A 198 -13.51 20.12 5.88
CA GLY A 198 -12.25 19.50 5.42
C GLY A 198 -12.45 18.35 4.41
N GLU A 199 -13.37 17.42 4.67
CA GLU A 199 -13.72 16.34 3.73
C GLU A 199 -14.36 16.91 2.47
N PHE A 200 -15.18 17.95 2.63
CA PHE A 200 -15.80 18.71 1.54
C PHE A 200 -14.79 19.18 0.48
N VAL A 201 -13.65 19.76 0.90
CA VAL A 201 -12.64 20.27 -0.05
C VAL A 201 -11.90 19.15 -0.76
N ASN A 202 -11.76 17.98 -0.13
CA ASN A 202 -11.04 16.86 -0.75
C ASN A 202 -11.83 16.21 -1.89
N LEU A 203 -13.15 16.41 -1.94
CA LEU A 203 -14.03 15.89 -2.98
C LEU A 203 -14.09 16.77 -4.24
N ILE A 204 -13.61 18.01 -4.16
CA ILE A 204 -13.61 18.96 -5.30
C ILE A 204 -12.21 19.48 -5.59
N SER A 205 -11.89 19.69 -6.86
CA SER A 205 -10.61 20.32 -7.24
C SER A 205 -10.73 21.85 -7.11
N LEU A 206 -10.06 22.44 -6.11
CA LEU A 206 -10.06 23.89 -5.89
C LEU A 206 -8.93 24.60 -6.63
N PHE A 207 -7.72 24.04 -6.56
CA PHE A 207 -6.51 24.63 -7.07
C PHE A 207 -5.86 23.72 -8.10
N HIS A 208 -5.26 24.31 -9.11
CA HIS A 208 -4.44 23.64 -10.11
C HIS A 208 -3.20 24.47 -10.40
N VAL A 209 -2.04 23.85 -10.59
CA VAL A 209 -0.84 24.57 -11.04
C VAL A 209 -0.64 24.27 -12.53
N GLY A 210 -0.88 25.28 -13.36
CA GLY A 210 -0.62 25.25 -14.80
C GLY A 210 0.75 25.80 -15.12
N ILE A 211 1.41 25.28 -16.17
CA ILE A 211 2.74 25.76 -16.59
C ILE A 211 2.57 26.58 -17.86
N LYS A 212 3.07 27.81 -17.85
CA LYS A 212 3.08 28.70 -19.02
C LYS A 212 4.10 28.21 -20.05
N SER A 213 3.99 28.70 -21.28
CA SER A 213 4.87 28.32 -22.39
C SER A 213 6.34 28.69 -22.15
N ASP A 214 6.60 29.67 -21.29
CA ASP A 214 7.94 30.08 -20.84
C ASP A 214 8.45 29.26 -19.64
N GLY A 215 7.68 28.26 -19.18
CA GLY A 215 8.02 27.41 -18.04
C GLY A 215 7.64 27.99 -16.68
N ILE A 216 7.00 29.17 -16.62
CA ILE A 216 6.60 29.78 -15.35
C ILE A 216 5.35 29.08 -14.78
N PRO A 217 5.39 28.59 -13.53
CA PRO A 217 4.23 27.98 -12.89
C PRO A 217 3.20 29.04 -12.44
N GLU A 218 1.92 28.73 -12.64
CA GLU A 218 0.78 29.57 -12.29
C GLU A 218 -0.26 28.76 -11.52
N LEU A 219 -0.54 29.18 -10.29
CA LEU A 219 -1.63 28.66 -9.49
C LEU A 219 -2.96 29.24 -9.99
N ARG A 220 -3.88 28.37 -10.38
CA ARG A 220 -5.22 28.68 -10.85
C ARG A 220 -6.27 28.18 -9.88
N LEU A 221 -7.25 29.02 -9.60
CA LEU A 221 -8.46 28.67 -8.88
C LEU A 221 -9.51 28.16 -9.86
N LEU A 222 -9.96 26.92 -9.65
CA LEU A 222 -10.94 26.25 -10.51
C LEU A 222 -12.40 26.59 -10.14
N GLN A 223 -12.61 27.12 -8.93
CA GLN A 223 -13.92 27.56 -8.45
C GLN A 223 -14.05 29.09 -8.52
N LYS A 224 -15.27 29.64 -8.42
CA LYS A 224 -15.47 31.09 -8.36
C LYS A 224 -14.81 31.69 -7.11
N GLU A 225 -14.20 32.87 -7.25
CA GLU A 225 -13.54 33.58 -6.14
C GLU A 225 -14.49 33.79 -4.94
N SER A 226 -15.73 34.22 -5.23
CA SER A 226 -16.79 34.45 -4.23
C SER A 226 -17.14 33.23 -3.39
N PHE A 227 -16.93 32.02 -3.93
CA PHE A 227 -17.12 30.79 -3.21
C PHE A 227 -15.94 30.52 -2.27
N THR A 228 -14.71 30.64 -2.75
CA THR A 228 -13.52 30.42 -1.92
C THR A 228 -13.34 31.44 -0.81
N GLU A 229 -13.81 32.68 -0.98
CA GLU A 229 -13.83 33.69 0.09
C GLU A 229 -14.71 33.28 1.27
N LYS A 230 -15.78 32.53 1.02
CA LYS A 230 -16.66 31.98 2.07
C LYS A 230 -16.11 30.70 2.68
N LEU A 231 -15.17 30.04 1.99
CA LEU A 231 -14.60 28.76 2.39
C LEU A 231 -13.37 28.93 3.28
N PHE A 232 -12.49 29.89 2.95
CA PHE A 232 -11.20 30.09 3.62
C PHE A 232 -11.10 31.45 4.31
N LYS A 233 -10.66 31.45 5.58
CA LYS A 233 -10.23 32.67 6.29
C LYS A 233 -8.87 33.14 5.79
N SER A 234 -7.93 32.21 5.65
CA SER A 234 -6.56 32.45 5.19
C SER A 234 -6.05 31.23 4.42
N VAL A 235 -5.18 31.44 3.44
CA VAL A 235 -4.54 30.38 2.65
C VAL A 235 -3.06 30.72 2.51
N GLN A 236 -2.22 29.88 3.08
CA GLN A 236 -0.77 29.94 2.96
C GLN A 236 -0.29 28.95 1.92
N LEU A 237 0.67 29.38 1.12
CA LEU A 237 1.30 28.63 0.05
C LEU A 237 2.76 28.42 0.41
N LYS A 238 3.23 27.17 0.29
CA LYS A 238 4.62 26.80 0.48
C LYS A 238 5.05 25.93 -0.67
N ILE A 239 6.10 26.34 -1.37
CA ILE A 239 6.71 25.55 -2.44
C ILE A 239 7.93 24.86 -1.85
N VAL A 240 7.99 23.55 -2.04
CA VAL A 240 9.08 22.69 -1.63
C VAL A 240 9.61 21.94 -2.84
N ASP A 241 10.85 21.45 -2.74
CA ASP A 241 11.38 20.52 -3.73
C ASP A 241 10.56 19.22 -3.81
N GLU A 242 10.77 18.44 -4.87
CA GLU A 242 10.09 17.16 -5.09
C GLU A 242 10.25 16.12 -3.97
N ASN A 243 11.16 16.31 -3.02
CA ASN A 243 11.40 15.38 -1.91
C ASN A 243 10.91 15.98 -0.57
N ASN A 244 10.26 17.15 -0.61
CA ASN A 244 9.81 17.90 0.55
C ASN A 244 10.93 18.19 1.57
N LYS A 245 12.19 18.25 1.11
CA LYS A 245 13.36 18.47 1.97
C LYS A 245 13.65 19.96 2.14
N ASN A 246 13.62 20.71 1.03
CA ASN A 246 13.95 22.13 1.03
C ASN A 246 12.73 22.99 0.69
N THR A 247 12.54 24.06 1.47
CA THR A 247 11.55 25.09 1.15
C THR A 247 12.15 26.06 0.15
N ILE A 248 11.52 26.14 -1.02
CA ILE A 248 11.94 27.02 -2.13
C ILE A 248 11.33 28.41 -1.95
N TRP A 249 10.05 28.46 -1.59
CA TRP A 249 9.32 29.71 -1.39
C TRP A 249 8.14 29.53 -0.43
N GLN A 250 7.73 30.60 0.23
CA GLN A 250 6.53 30.64 1.06
C GLN A 250 5.88 32.02 0.97
N GLY A 251 4.55 32.06 0.93
CA GLY A 251 3.77 33.30 0.94
C GLY A 251 2.27 33.03 1.00
N ASP A 252 1.47 34.09 0.94
CA ASP A 252 0.01 33.98 1.02
C ASP A 252 -0.63 33.94 -0.37
N TRP A 253 -1.72 33.21 -0.52
CA TRP A 253 -2.52 33.26 -1.75
C TRP A 253 -3.19 34.63 -1.88
N THR A 254 -3.04 35.28 -3.03
CA THR A 254 -3.53 36.64 -3.26
C THR A 254 -5.04 36.75 -3.46
N LYS A 255 -5.80 35.67 -3.22
CA LYS A 255 -7.26 35.56 -3.49
C LYS A 255 -7.66 35.91 -4.93
N LYS A 256 -6.72 35.74 -5.87
CA LYS A 256 -6.96 35.95 -7.30
C LYS A 256 -7.19 34.61 -7.97
N GLN A 257 -7.98 34.62 -9.04
CA GLN A 257 -8.20 33.47 -9.88
C GLN A 257 -6.90 32.86 -10.40
N ASP A 258 -5.95 33.70 -10.81
CA ASP A 258 -4.61 33.27 -11.25
C ASP A 258 -3.50 33.99 -10.46
N MET A 259 -2.49 33.24 -10.03
CA MET A 259 -1.33 33.74 -9.29
C MET A 259 -0.04 33.08 -9.80
N ILE A 260 0.94 33.89 -10.20
CA ILE A 260 2.28 33.39 -10.57
C ILE A 260 2.97 32.86 -9.32
N LEU A 261 3.49 31.63 -9.40
CA LEU A 261 4.32 31.05 -8.36
C LEU A 261 5.79 31.46 -8.62
N PRO A 262 6.50 32.04 -7.63
CA PRO A 262 7.83 32.63 -7.85
C PRO A 262 8.93 31.56 -7.81
N VAL A 263 8.91 30.66 -8.78
CA VAL A 263 9.94 29.64 -9.01
C VAL A 263 10.50 29.85 -10.41
N GLY A 264 11.84 29.82 -10.53
CA GLY A 264 12.55 30.16 -11.76
C GLY A 264 12.22 29.25 -12.96
N SER A 265 12.40 29.81 -14.16
CA SER A 265 12.17 29.15 -15.46
C SER A 265 13.44 28.54 -16.07
N ASP A 266 14.62 28.81 -15.50
CA ASP A 266 15.92 28.56 -16.13
C ASP A 266 16.26 27.07 -16.25
N GLU A 267 15.74 26.23 -15.35
CA GLU A 267 15.93 24.78 -15.35
C GLU A 267 14.62 24.06 -15.10
N TYR A 268 14.41 22.96 -15.82
CA TYR A 268 13.26 22.10 -15.57
C TYR A 268 13.40 21.37 -14.24
N LYS A 269 12.47 21.62 -13.30
CA LYS A 269 12.46 21.00 -11.97
C LYS A 269 11.06 20.52 -11.62
N LYS A 270 10.98 19.44 -10.83
CA LYS A 270 9.74 19.03 -10.17
C LYS A 270 9.69 19.63 -8.77
N ASN A 271 8.53 20.16 -8.39
CA ASN A 271 8.27 20.85 -7.13
C ASN A 271 6.93 20.37 -6.57
N ARG A 272 6.67 20.69 -5.30
CA ARG A 272 5.36 20.52 -4.67
C ARG A 272 4.89 21.83 -4.09
N LEU A 273 3.62 22.15 -4.30
CA LEU A 273 2.93 23.24 -3.64
C LEU A 273 2.13 22.65 -2.48
N ILE A 274 2.49 23.01 -1.25
CA ILE A 274 1.72 22.76 -0.04
C ILE A 274 0.83 23.98 0.20
N ILE A 275 -0.48 23.75 0.22
CA ILE A 275 -1.49 24.75 0.50
C ILE A 275 -2.04 24.46 1.89
N THR A 276 -1.81 25.36 2.84
CA THR A 276 -2.37 25.27 4.19
C THR A 276 -3.41 26.36 4.36
N ALA A 277 -4.68 26.00 4.54
CA ALA A 277 -5.77 26.94 4.72
C ALA A 277 -6.44 26.80 6.09
N THR A 278 -6.83 27.94 6.65
CA THR A 278 -7.77 27.99 7.77
C THR A 278 -9.17 28.13 7.19
N MET A 279 -10.00 27.13 7.41
CA MET A 279 -11.39 27.08 6.95
C MET A 279 -12.26 28.11 7.69
N ALA A 280 -13.41 28.46 7.11
CA ALA A 280 -14.38 29.38 7.71
C ALA A 280 -14.87 28.93 9.10
N ASP A 281 -14.98 27.62 9.33
CA ASP A 281 -15.33 27.03 10.62
C ASP A 281 -14.15 26.95 11.62
N GLY A 282 -12.93 27.30 11.19
CA GLY A 282 -11.72 27.29 12.01
C GLY A 282 -10.86 26.03 11.89
N ASN A 283 -11.30 25.00 11.15
CA ASN A 283 -10.50 23.81 10.90
C ASN A 283 -9.30 24.12 9.98
N LEU A 284 -8.22 23.37 10.13
CA LEU A 284 -7.09 23.42 9.20
C LEU A 284 -7.32 22.44 8.05
N TRP A 285 -7.07 22.89 6.83
CA TRP A 285 -7.06 22.08 5.62
C TRP A 285 -5.68 22.19 4.97
N GLU A 286 -5.12 21.05 4.58
CA GLU A 286 -3.85 21.00 3.86
C GLU A 286 -4.01 20.21 2.56
N LYS A 287 -3.38 20.70 1.49
CA LYS A 287 -3.34 20.02 0.20
C LYS A 287 -1.98 20.16 -0.43
N GLU A 288 -1.46 19.05 -0.92
CA GLU A 288 -0.28 19.01 -1.76
C GLU A 288 -0.66 18.93 -3.24
N ILE A 289 -0.01 19.74 -4.07
CA ILE A 289 -0.14 19.73 -5.53
C ILE A 289 1.27 19.60 -6.14
N PRO A 290 1.61 18.47 -6.78
CA PRO A 290 2.85 18.35 -7.53
C PRO A 290 2.78 19.19 -8.81
N PHE A 291 3.88 19.86 -9.16
CA PHE A 291 4.00 20.65 -10.39
C PHE A 291 5.45 20.73 -10.87
N SER A 292 5.67 21.24 -12.08
CA SER A 292 7.02 21.50 -12.60
C SER A 292 7.28 22.98 -12.83
N SER A 293 8.53 23.40 -12.84
CA SER A 293 8.95 24.73 -13.29
C SER A 293 9.96 24.57 -14.44
N GLY A 294 10.05 25.55 -15.33
CA GLY A 294 10.95 25.54 -16.48
C GLY A 294 10.44 24.72 -17.67
N ILE A 295 11.15 24.81 -18.79
CA ILE A 295 10.82 24.08 -20.03
C ILE A 295 11.68 22.80 -20.10
N PRO A 296 11.08 21.61 -20.24
CA PRO A 296 11.83 20.36 -20.30
C PRO A 296 12.61 20.23 -21.60
N ILE A 297 13.93 20.06 -21.52
CA ILE A 297 14.76 19.58 -22.63
C ILE A 297 14.61 18.06 -22.69
N ARG A 298 14.33 17.50 -23.88
CA ARG A 298 14.19 16.03 -24.06
C ARG A 298 15.49 15.44 -24.61
N TYR A 299 16.07 14.52 -23.85
CA TYR A 299 17.21 13.71 -24.23
C TYR A 299 16.73 12.33 -24.70
N LYS A 300 17.39 11.79 -25.73
CA LYS A 300 17.11 10.44 -26.23
C LYS A 300 18.21 9.52 -25.71
N LEU A 301 17.86 8.50 -24.92
CA LEU A 301 18.83 7.48 -24.51
C LEU A 301 19.11 6.51 -25.67
N PHE A 302 18.04 6.06 -26.32
CA PHE A 302 18.09 5.24 -27.52
C PHE A 302 16.85 5.47 -28.39
N GLU A 303 16.99 5.18 -29.69
CA GLU A 303 15.94 5.26 -30.69
C GLU A 303 16.20 4.24 -31.80
N ASN A 304 15.20 3.40 -32.07
CA ASN A 304 15.18 2.41 -33.16
C ASN A 304 16.45 1.54 -33.24
N GLY A 305 16.84 0.94 -32.11
CA GLY A 305 18.02 0.06 -32.04
C GLY A 305 19.36 0.77 -32.06
N LYS A 306 19.39 2.11 -31.90
CA LYS A 306 20.61 2.91 -31.85
C LYS A 306 20.70 3.68 -30.55
N ALA A 307 21.89 3.73 -29.96
CA ALA A 307 22.20 4.51 -28.78
C ALA A 307 23.54 5.23 -28.98
N ASN A 308 23.60 6.51 -28.57
CA ASN A 308 24.83 7.32 -28.58
C ASN A 308 25.43 7.45 -27.17
N TYR A 309 25.11 6.51 -26.28
CA TYR A 309 25.54 6.49 -24.89
C TYR A 309 26.51 5.33 -24.66
N HIS A 310 27.35 5.49 -23.64
CA HIS A 310 28.15 4.42 -23.07
C HIS A 310 27.98 4.43 -21.54
N ILE A 311 28.36 3.33 -20.91
CA ILE A 311 28.34 3.14 -19.46
C ILE A 311 29.75 3.42 -18.94
N THR A 312 29.89 4.28 -17.95
CA THR A 312 31.18 4.64 -17.35
C THR A 312 31.26 4.15 -15.91
N ILE A 313 32.33 3.47 -15.56
CA ILE A 313 32.67 3.05 -14.19
C ILE A 313 34.07 3.54 -13.81
N ALA A 314 34.41 3.52 -12.51
CA ALA A 314 35.78 3.77 -12.09
C ALA A 314 36.75 2.73 -12.69
N LYS A 315 37.99 3.13 -12.99
CA LYS A 315 39.05 2.21 -13.42
C LYS A 315 39.28 1.05 -12.42
N ASP A 316 39.14 1.35 -11.13
CA ASP A 316 39.25 0.44 -10.00
C ASP A 316 37.88 0.11 -9.37
N ALA A 317 36.81 0.19 -10.16
CA ALA A 317 35.44 -0.08 -9.71
C ALA A 317 35.30 -1.42 -8.97
N SER A 318 34.42 -1.45 -7.97
CA SER A 318 34.17 -2.65 -7.16
C SER A 318 33.61 -3.80 -7.99
N GLU A 319 33.67 -5.04 -7.47
CA GLU A 319 33.03 -6.20 -8.13
C GLU A 319 31.54 -5.93 -8.41
N SER A 320 30.86 -5.27 -7.48
CA SER A 320 29.45 -4.92 -7.60
C SER A 320 29.20 -3.89 -8.71
N GLU A 321 30.03 -2.87 -8.83
CA GLU A 321 29.90 -1.85 -9.89
C GLU A 321 30.22 -2.42 -11.27
N GLN A 322 31.25 -3.26 -11.37
CA GLN A 322 31.58 -3.98 -12.60
C GLN A 322 30.45 -4.93 -13.02
N TRP A 323 29.87 -5.66 -12.08
CA TRP A 323 28.73 -6.54 -12.35
C TRP A 323 27.49 -5.74 -12.76
N ALA A 324 27.18 -4.66 -12.05
CA ALA A 324 26.05 -3.80 -12.35
C ALA A 324 26.17 -3.14 -13.74
N ALA A 325 27.36 -2.72 -14.17
CA ALA A 325 27.60 -2.21 -15.52
C ALA A 325 27.32 -3.27 -16.60
N LYS A 326 27.71 -4.52 -16.37
CA LYS A 326 27.42 -5.64 -17.28
C LYS A 326 25.93 -5.97 -17.32
N GLU A 327 25.25 -5.98 -16.18
CA GLU A 327 23.80 -6.16 -16.10
C GLU A 327 23.07 -5.03 -16.82
N LEU A 328 23.45 -3.77 -16.60
CA LEU A 328 22.87 -2.63 -17.30
C LEU A 328 23.03 -2.75 -18.81
N GLN A 329 24.24 -3.05 -19.31
CA GLN A 329 24.49 -3.28 -20.73
C GLN A 329 23.63 -4.41 -21.28
N HIS A 330 23.57 -5.55 -20.58
CA HIS A 330 22.80 -6.72 -20.98
C HIS A 330 21.31 -6.38 -21.12
N TRP A 331 20.72 -5.78 -20.09
CA TRP A 331 19.29 -5.47 -20.07
C TRP A 331 18.92 -4.36 -21.05
N LEU A 332 19.73 -3.31 -21.18
CA LEU A 332 19.52 -2.29 -22.23
C LEU A 332 19.55 -2.91 -23.64
N THR A 333 20.47 -3.85 -23.87
CA THR A 333 20.54 -4.58 -25.15
C THR A 333 19.26 -5.41 -25.37
N GLN A 334 18.74 -6.09 -24.35
CA GLN A 334 17.47 -6.82 -24.46
C GLN A 334 16.26 -5.90 -24.70
N ILE A 335 16.26 -4.71 -24.09
CA ILE A 335 15.16 -3.73 -24.22
C ILE A 335 15.11 -3.13 -25.62
N CYS A 336 16.25 -2.68 -26.15
CA CYS A 336 16.27 -1.84 -27.35
C CYS A 336 17.10 -2.39 -28.51
N GLY A 337 17.90 -3.43 -28.31
CA GLY A 337 18.80 -4.00 -29.33
C GLY A 337 20.11 -3.23 -29.54
N ALA A 338 20.30 -2.07 -28.92
CA ALA A 338 21.54 -1.31 -28.99
C ALA A 338 22.55 -1.77 -27.91
N THR A 339 23.84 -1.79 -28.26
CA THR A 339 24.92 -2.03 -27.30
C THR A 339 25.44 -0.71 -26.74
N PHE A 340 25.57 -0.64 -25.42
CA PHE A 340 26.14 0.49 -24.70
C PHE A 340 27.55 0.09 -24.23
N PRO A 341 28.63 0.57 -24.86
CA PRO A 341 30.00 0.20 -24.47
C PRO A 341 30.25 0.49 -22.98
N ILE A 342 31.00 -0.37 -22.30
CA ILE A 342 31.45 -0.08 -20.93
C ILE A 342 32.86 0.51 -21.03
N LYS A 343 33.06 1.67 -20.42
CA LYS A 343 34.30 2.44 -20.39
C LYS A 343 34.71 2.76 -18.95
N THR A 344 35.97 3.15 -18.78
CA THR A 344 36.51 3.56 -17.50
C THR A 344 36.63 5.08 -17.40
N ASP A 345 36.59 5.59 -16.18
CA ASP A 345 36.66 7.01 -15.87
C ASP A 345 38.07 7.62 -16.03
N ASP A 346 39.02 6.95 -16.68
CA ASP A 346 40.29 7.53 -17.14
C ASP A 346 40.22 8.02 -18.60
N GLU A 347 39.12 7.74 -19.31
CA GLU A 347 38.81 8.32 -20.63
C GLU A 347 38.28 9.77 -20.52
N GLU A 348 38.16 10.49 -21.65
CA GLU A 348 37.60 11.86 -21.64
C GLU A 348 36.10 11.88 -21.29
N ILE A 349 35.68 12.88 -20.50
CA ILE A 349 34.27 13.11 -20.17
C ILE A 349 33.52 13.54 -21.43
N MET A 350 32.43 12.85 -21.74
CA MET A 350 31.49 13.12 -22.82
C MET A 350 30.11 13.52 -22.27
N ALA A 351 29.28 14.14 -23.12
CA ALA A 351 27.95 14.58 -22.69
C ALA A 351 26.93 13.43 -22.53
N HIS A 352 27.10 12.32 -23.24
CA HIS A 352 26.16 11.19 -23.29
C HIS A 352 26.74 9.95 -22.59
N GLU A 353 26.70 9.96 -21.26
CA GLU A 353 27.18 8.87 -20.41
C GLU A 353 26.07 8.36 -19.48
N ILE A 354 26.18 7.09 -19.10
CA ILE A 354 25.52 6.52 -17.92
C ILE A 354 26.62 6.16 -16.92
N ILE A 355 26.82 6.99 -15.90
CA ILE A 355 27.93 6.86 -14.95
C ILE A 355 27.44 6.09 -13.72
N ILE A 356 28.13 5.00 -13.37
CA ILE A 356 27.84 4.20 -12.18
C ILE A 356 28.91 4.48 -11.11
N GLY A 357 28.44 4.79 -9.90
CA GLY A 357 29.28 5.02 -8.73
C GLY A 357 29.88 6.42 -8.64
N TYR A 358 30.48 6.70 -7.48
CA TYR A 358 31.21 7.94 -7.22
C TYR A 358 32.64 7.82 -7.74
N ASN A 359 32.85 8.28 -8.97
CA ASN A 359 34.11 8.26 -9.71
C ASN A 359 34.47 9.64 -10.29
N ARG A 360 35.60 9.77 -10.99
CA ARG A 360 36.10 11.07 -11.50
C ARG A 360 35.06 11.80 -12.36
N HIS A 361 34.33 11.08 -13.22
CA HIS A 361 33.34 11.68 -14.12
C HIS A 361 32.12 12.18 -13.34
N SER A 362 31.57 11.35 -12.43
CA SER A 362 30.44 11.77 -11.59
C SER A 362 30.77 12.97 -10.70
N LEU A 363 31.96 13.00 -10.09
CA LEU A 363 32.39 14.05 -9.17
C LEU A 363 32.65 15.38 -9.89
N ALA A 364 33.02 15.34 -11.17
CA ALA A 364 33.16 16.53 -12.00
C ALA A 364 31.81 17.20 -12.33
N LEU A 365 30.71 16.44 -12.26
CA LEU A 365 29.35 16.93 -12.54
C LEU A 365 28.58 17.31 -11.26
N LEU A 366 28.96 16.75 -10.11
CA LEU A 366 28.34 17.03 -8.82
C LEU A 366 28.86 18.33 -8.20
N GLU A 367 28.15 18.82 -7.18
CA GLU A 367 28.56 20.03 -6.48
C GLU A 367 29.95 19.86 -5.84
N PRO A 368 30.83 20.89 -5.90
CA PRO A 368 32.14 20.85 -5.27
C PRO A 368 32.04 20.48 -3.78
N GLY A 369 32.79 19.46 -3.36
CA GLY A 369 32.80 18.97 -1.97
C GLY A 369 31.76 17.88 -1.67
N THR A 370 31.05 17.36 -2.68
CA THR A 370 30.20 16.17 -2.53
C THR A 370 31.00 15.01 -1.92
N LYS A 371 30.54 14.48 -0.78
CA LYS A 371 31.18 13.36 -0.09
C LYS A 371 30.68 12.02 -0.64
N LYS A 372 31.61 11.09 -0.89
CA LYS A 372 31.28 9.68 -1.18
C LYS A 372 30.64 9.05 0.07
N PRO A 373 29.54 8.30 -0.04
CA PRO A 373 28.99 7.52 1.06
C PRO A 373 29.95 6.41 1.49
N THR A 374 29.72 5.78 2.64
CA THR A 374 30.52 4.61 3.05
C THR A 374 30.26 3.44 2.11
N ASP A 375 31.21 2.51 2.00
CA ASP A 375 31.12 1.42 1.03
C ASP A 375 29.88 0.54 1.25
N THR A 376 29.48 0.38 2.51
CA THR A 376 28.31 -0.40 2.94
C THR A 376 27.00 0.37 2.90
N ASP A 377 27.00 1.66 2.57
CA ASP A 377 25.76 2.43 2.41
C ASP A 377 24.97 1.88 1.22
N GLU A 378 23.78 1.39 1.50
CA GLU A 378 22.89 0.84 0.49
C GLU A 378 21.90 1.87 -0.05
N SER A 379 21.84 3.06 0.55
CA SER A 379 21.08 4.15 -0.05
C SER A 379 21.64 4.47 -1.42
N TYR A 380 20.74 4.84 -2.31
CA TYR A 380 21.08 5.10 -3.69
C TYR A 380 20.31 6.27 -4.24
N HIS A 381 20.87 6.85 -5.29
CA HIS A 381 20.31 7.96 -6.02
C HIS A 381 20.58 7.79 -7.49
N TYR A 382 19.56 7.94 -8.34
CA TYR A 382 19.79 8.17 -9.76
C TYR A 382 19.16 9.48 -10.22
N LYS A 383 19.92 10.21 -11.02
CA LYS A 383 19.47 11.48 -11.62
C LYS A 383 20.12 11.72 -12.96
N ASN A 384 19.65 12.72 -13.70
CA ASN A 384 20.38 13.25 -14.85
C ASN A 384 20.91 14.67 -14.59
N ILE A 385 22.06 14.97 -15.19
CA ILE A 385 22.60 16.33 -15.32
C ILE A 385 22.78 16.56 -16.82
N GLY A 386 21.91 17.38 -17.40
CA GLY A 386 21.80 17.46 -18.86
C GLY A 386 21.48 16.08 -19.46
N PRO A 387 22.21 15.63 -20.50
CA PRO A 387 22.04 14.29 -21.07
C PRO A 387 22.70 13.18 -20.22
N THR A 388 23.61 13.50 -19.30
CA THR A 388 24.34 12.47 -18.55
C THR A 388 23.47 11.90 -17.43
N ILE A 389 23.40 10.57 -17.31
CA ILE A 389 22.69 9.85 -16.24
C ILE A 389 23.72 9.43 -15.19
N LEU A 390 23.43 9.70 -13.92
CA LEU A 390 24.23 9.30 -12.76
C LEU A 390 23.47 8.23 -11.97
N LEU A 391 24.13 7.12 -11.67
CA LEU A 391 23.64 5.97 -10.91
C LEU A 391 24.55 5.79 -9.68
N LEU A 392 24.18 6.38 -8.54
CA LEU A 392 25.05 6.65 -7.40
C LEU A 392 24.63 5.89 -6.14
N GLY A 393 25.59 5.43 -5.35
CA GLY A 393 25.40 4.86 -4.01
C GLY A 393 26.72 4.38 -3.41
N GLY A 394 26.69 3.67 -2.28
CA GLY A 394 27.88 2.99 -1.74
C GLY A 394 28.38 1.89 -2.68
N GLU A 395 29.70 1.75 -2.79
CA GLU A 395 30.35 0.89 -3.80
C GLU A 395 30.05 -0.60 -3.63
N LYS A 396 29.68 -1.06 -2.42
CA LYS A 396 29.40 -2.48 -2.17
C LYS A 396 28.05 -2.89 -2.73
N ARG A 397 26.99 -2.09 -2.54
CA ARG A 397 25.61 -2.43 -2.97
C ARG A 397 24.78 -1.24 -3.45
N GLY A 398 24.93 -0.04 -2.89
CA GLY A 398 24.14 1.13 -3.27
C GLY A 398 24.21 1.48 -4.77
N SER A 399 25.42 1.56 -5.34
CA SER A 399 25.59 1.81 -6.79
C SER A 399 24.91 0.72 -7.64
N MET A 400 25.04 -0.54 -7.25
CA MET A 400 24.37 -1.67 -7.91
C MET A 400 22.85 -1.58 -7.81
N TYR A 401 22.31 -1.22 -6.65
CA TYR A 401 20.87 -1.03 -6.46
C TYR A 401 20.31 0.14 -7.28
N SER A 402 21.08 1.22 -7.47
CA SER A 402 20.69 2.32 -8.34
C SER A 402 20.46 1.87 -9.79
N VAL A 403 21.28 0.93 -10.30
CA VAL A 403 21.14 0.35 -11.64
C VAL A 403 19.84 -0.44 -11.77
N PHE A 404 19.58 -1.37 -10.83
CA PHE A 404 18.36 -2.17 -10.89
C PHE A 404 17.11 -1.32 -10.70
N SER A 405 17.15 -0.31 -9.84
CA SER A 405 16.05 0.64 -9.68
C SER A 405 15.81 1.52 -10.91
N PHE A 406 16.87 1.94 -11.62
CA PHE A 406 16.71 2.66 -12.88
C PHE A 406 16.05 1.78 -13.94
N LEU A 407 16.52 0.53 -14.09
CA LEU A 407 15.91 -0.45 -15.00
C LEU A 407 14.44 -0.75 -14.63
N GLU A 408 14.13 -0.86 -13.34
CA GLU A 408 12.80 -1.17 -12.84
C GLU A 408 11.81 0.00 -13.03
N ASN A 409 12.21 1.20 -12.61
CA ASN A 409 11.32 2.36 -12.55
C ASN A 409 11.16 3.05 -13.91
N GLU A 410 12.25 3.18 -14.68
CA GLU A 410 12.26 3.95 -15.93
C GLU A 410 11.98 3.08 -17.15
N LEU A 411 12.41 1.81 -17.10
CA LEU A 411 12.33 0.90 -18.25
C LEU A 411 11.32 -0.23 -18.05
N GLY A 412 10.81 -0.43 -16.83
CA GLY A 412 9.77 -1.42 -16.53
C GLY A 412 10.29 -2.85 -16.39
N CYS A 413 11.60 -3.04 -16.17
CA CYS A 413 12.16 -4.37 -15.95
C CYS A 413 11.68 -4.96 -14.62
N ARG A 414 11.48 -6.28 -14.58
CA ARG A 414 11.09 -7.03 -13.37
C ARG A 414 11.85 -8.34 -13.29
N TRP A 415 12.25 -8.71 -12.08
CA TRP A 415 12.87 -10.01 -11.76
C TRP A 415 12.03 -10.73 -10.71
N TYR A 416 10.86 -11.22 -11.12
CA TYR A 416 9.87 -11.81 -10.22
C TYR A 416 10.39 -13.06 -9.50
N THR A 417 11.13 -13.91 -10.21
CA THR A 417 11.75 -15.14 -9.65
C THR A 417 13.11 -15.35 -10.30
N PRO A 418 13.94 -16.29 -9.79
CA PRO A 418 15.21 -16.64 -10.44
C PRO A 418 15.07 -17.03 -11.93
N ALA A 419 13.93 -17.64 -12.28
CA ALA A 419 13.67 -18.13 -13.64
C ALA A 419 12.82 -17.17 -14.49
N VAL A 420 12.21 -16.14 -13.91
CA VAL A 420 11.23 -15.28 -14.61
C VAL A 420 11.60 -13.82 -14.45
N SER A 421 12.04 -13.24 -15.56
CA SER A 421 12.22 -11.80 -15.73
C SER A 421 11.27 -11.29 -16.81
N VAL A 422 10.74 -10.08 -16.64
CA VAL A 422 9.98 -9.37 -17.67
C VAL A 422 10.79 -8.15 -18.10
N ILE A 423 11.18 -8.14 -19.37
CA ILE A 423 12.02 -7.10 -19.96
C ILE A 423 11.23 -6.48 -21.13
N PRO A 424 10.53 -5.35 -20.90
CA PRO A 424 9.66 -4.78 -21.93
C PRO A 424 10.48 -4.25 -23.11
N PRO A 425 10.24 -4.73 -24.35
CA PRO A 425 10.92 -4.17 -25.52
C PRO A 425 10.44 -2.73 -25.75
N LYS A 426 11.39 -1.83 -26.01
CA LYS A 426 11.12 -0.42 -26.29
C LYS A 426 11.89 0.02 -27.52
N ALA A 427 11.18 0.59 -28.50
CA ALA A 427 11.82 1.17 -29.68
C ALA A 427 12.55 2.49 -29.34
N ASN A 428 12.07 3.22 -28.34
CA ASN A 428 12.63 4.51 -27.95
C ASN A 428 12.50 4.71 -26.43
N PHE A 429 13.46 5.44 -25.86
CA PHE A 429 13.37 5.97 -24.51
C PHE A 429 13.91 7.40 -24.49
N THR A 430 13.05 8.33 -24.08
CA THR A 430 13.38 9.74 -23.92
C THR A 430 13.13 10.18 -22.50
N PHE A 431 14.03 10.99 -21.96
CA PHE A 431 13.91 11.56 -20.62
C PHE A 431 14.19 13.05 -20.67
N SER A 432 13.54 13.79 -19.78
CA SER A 432 13.87 15.20 -19.54
C SER A 432 14.42 15.43 -18.14
N TYR A 433 13.96 14.62 -17.20
CA TYR A 433 14.25 14.74 -15.79
C TYR A 433 14.12 13.38 -15.13
N LEU A 434 15.23 12.94 -14.56
CA LEU A 434 15.40 11.78 -13.71
C LEU A 434 15.89 12.32 -12.37
N ASN A 435 15.19 11.97 -11.31
CA ASN A 435 15.62 12.24 -9.95
C ASN A 435 14.87 11.29 -9.03
N HIS A 436 15.59 10.35 -8.45
CA HIS A 436 15.02 9.35 -7.56
C HIS A 436 16.05 8.99 -6.50
N THR A 437 15.60 8.92 -5.25
CA THR A 437 16.43 8.54 -4.11
C THR A 437 15.67 7.54 -3.28
N GLU A 438 16.35 6.49 -2.82
CA GLU A 438 15.76 5.53 -1.91
C GLU A 438 16.81 5.01 -0.93
N SER A 439 16.35 4.61 0.24
CA SER A 439 17.15 3.99 1.29
C SER A 439 16.37 2.82 1.88
N PRO A 440 17.05 1.74 2.30
CA PRO A 440 16.36 0.58 2.86
C PRO A 440 15.62 0.94 4.15
N SER A 441 14.39 0.46 4.31
CA SER A 441 13.66 0.51 5.59
C SER A 441 14.32 -0.41 6.63
N VAL A 442 14.72 -1.62 6.22
CA VAL A 442 15.33 -2.62 7.09
C VAL A 442 16.78 -2.84 6.67
N ARG A 443 17.72 -2.79 7.62
CA ARG A 443 19.15 -2.97 7.34
C ARG A 443 19.48 -4.40 6.90
N VAL A 444 19.13 -5.42 7.70
CA VAL A 444 19.33 -6.84 7.34
C VAL A 444 18.01 -7.43 6.84
N ARG A 445 17.96 -7.79 5.56
CA ARG A 445 16.74 -8.25 4.89
C ARG A 445 16.89 -9.72 4.50
N ASN A 446 16.27 -10.61 5.27
CA ASN A 446 16.43 -12.05 5.09
C ASN A 446 15.09 -12.70 4.72
N ASP A 447 14.94 -13.03 3.45
CA ASP A 447 13.78 -13.76 2.92
C ASP A 447 14.13 -15.25 2.85
N PHE A 448 13.32 -16.08 3.50
CA PHE A 448 13.56 -17.51 3.65
C PHE A 448 12.71 -18.37 2.72
N TYR A 449 12.11 -17.82 1.66
CA TYR A 449 11.58 -18.62 0.57
C TYR A 449 12.69 -19.22 -0.29
N TYR A 450 12.46 -20.40 -0.85
CA TYR A 450 13.42 -21.12 -1.70
C TYR A 450 13.97 -20.25 -2.85
N GLU A 451 13.11 -19.46 -3.49
CA GLU A 451 13.46 -18.53 -4.57
C GLU A 451 14.46 -17.46 -4.12
N ALA A 452 14.35 -17.00 -2.87
CA ALA A 452 15.21 -15.95 -2.31
C ALA A 452 16.62 -16.43 -1.94
N PHE A 453 16.87 -17.74 -2.02
CA PHE A 453 18.21 -18.30 -1.82
C PHE A 453 19.11 -18.15 -3.04
N ASP A 454 18.55 -17.92 -4.23
CA ASP A 454 19.33 -17.62 -5.43
C ASP A 454 20.07 -16.27 -5.27
N PRO A 455 21.41 -16.26 -5.33
CA PRO A 455 22.19 -15.06 -5.03
C PRO A 455 22.02 -13.95 -6.09
N ILE A 456 21.71 -14.30 -7.34
CA ILE A 456 21.52 -13.31 -8.41
C ILE A 456 20.17 -12.64 -8.22
N TRP A 457 19.11 -13.42 -7.99
CA TRP A 457 17.78 -12.88 -7.69
C TRP A 457 17.80 -12.01 -6.43
N ALA A 458 18.48 -12.47 -5.37
CA ALA A 458 18.62 -11.71 -4.13
C ALA A 458 19.32 -10.36 -4.36
N ALA A 459 20.42 -10.33 -5.12
CA ALA A 459 21.11 -9.09 -5.46
C ALA A 459 20.24 -8.14 -6.29
N ARG A 460 19.50 -8.64 -7.29
CA ARG A 460 18.58 -7.84 -8.12
C ARG A 460 17.41 -7.27 -7.34
N ASN A 461 16.90 -8.01 -6.34
CA ASN A 461 15.78 -7.62 -5.49
C ASN A 461 16.21 -7.08 -4.12
N LYS A 462 17.47 -6.66 -3.98
CA LYS A 462 18.00 -5.96 -2.82
C LYS A 462 17.93 -6.75 -1.50
N ILE A 463 17.93 -8.07 -1.54
CA ILE A 463 18.05 -8.95 -0.37
C ILE A 463 19.52 -9.13 -0.01
N ASN A 464 19.90 -8.79 1.22
CA ASN A 464 21.28 -8.85 1.70
C ASN A 464 21.49 -9.78 2.90
N GLY A 465 20.42 -10.28 3.53
CA GLY A 465 20.51 -11.18 4.67
C GLY A 465 20.71 -12.64 4.26
N ALA A 466 21.33 -13.41 5.14
CA ALA A 466 21.46 -14.86 5.03
C ALA A 466 21.63 -15.50 6.41
N MET A 467 21.24 -16.77 6.56
CA MET A 467 21.67 -17.58 7.70
C MET A 467 23.02 -18.23 7.35
N GLY A 468 24.09 -17.77 8.00
CA GLY A 468 25.47 -18.13 7.67
C GLY A 468 26.04 -17.32 6.50
N THR A 469 26.92 -17.94 5.72
CA THR A 469 27.60 -17.31 4.58
C THR A 469 26.98 -17.74 3.24
N ARG A 470 26.91 -16.81 2.28
CA ARG A 470 26.46 -17.07 0.90
C ARG A 470 27.31 -16.25 -0.05
N LYS A 471 27.82 -16.88 -1.12
CA LYS A 471 28.50 -16.15 -2.20
C LYS A 471 27.43 -15.38 -3.00
N GLN A 472 27.43 -14.06 -2.87
CA GLN A 472 26.50 -13.16 -3.52
C GLN A 472 27.24 -11.88 -3.91
N ILE A 473 26.87 -11.29 -5.06
CA ILE A 473 27.43 -9.99 -5.48
C ILE A 473 27.06 -8.92 -4.44
N GLY A 474 28.05 -8.14 -4.03
CA GLY A 474 27.91 -7.18 -2.92
C GLY A 474 27.91 -7.81 -1.52
N GLY A 475 28.11 -9.12 -1.39
CA GLY A 475 28.16 -9.85 -0.12
C GLY A 475 26.84 -9.85 0.65
N VAL A 476 26.85 -10.47 1.83
CA VAL A 476 25.69 -10.60 2.72
C VAL A 476 25.97 -10.03 4.11
N GLU A 477 24.91 -9.62 4.82
CA GLU A 477 24.94 -9.43 6.28
C GLU A 477 24.43 -10.73 6.93
N GLY A 478 25.36 -11.68 7.13
CA GLY A 478 25.04 -13.03 7.60
C GLY A 478 24.78 -13.14 9.11
N TYR A 479 23.86 -14.02 9.50
CA TYR A 479 23.60 -14.40 10.89
C TYR A 479 24.00 -15.86 11.11
N TRP A 480 25.08 -16.09 11.87
CA TRP A 480 25.62 -17.42 12.09
C TRP A 480 24.85 -18.18 13.16
N GLY A 481 24.28 -19.31 12.75
CA GLY A 481 23.71 -20.32 13.65
C GLY A 481 22.44 -19.90 14.41
N VAL A 482 21.89 -20.89 15.09
CA VAL A 482 20.79 -20.80 16.07
C VAL A 482 20.89 -22.07 16.93
N HIS A 483 20.36 -22.05 18.15
CA HIS A 483 20.35 -23.22 19.04
C HIS A 483 21.77 -23.79 19.27
N THR A 484 22.71 -22.89 19.55
CA THR A 484 24.15 -23.16 19.47
C THR A 484 24.77 -23.71 20.74
N PHE A 485 24.04 -23.80 21.85
CA PHE A 485 24.57 -24.32 23.12
C PHE A 485 25.19 -25.72 22.98
N ASP A 486 24.48 -26.68 22.41
CA ASP A 486 25.03 -28.04 22.18
C ASP A 486 26.09 -28.07 21.07
N ARG A 487 26.12 -27.08 20.18
CA ARG A 487 27.21 -26.94 19.20
C ARG A 487 28.51 -26.51 19.88
N PHE A 488 28.44 -25.68 20.91
CA PHE A 488 29.60 -25.25 21.68
C PHE A 488 29.99 -26.28 22.76
N LEU A 489 29.05 -26.91 23.44
CA LEU A 489 29.32 -27.96 24.42
C LEU A 489 28.50 -29.22 24.12
N PRO A 490 28.91 -30.05 23.14
CA PRO A 490 28.22 -31.29 22.81
C PRO A 490 28.11 -32.23 24.02
N PRO A 491 26.91 -32.71 24.38
CA PRO A 491 26.74 -33.65 25.49
C PRO A 491 27.61 -34.91 25.40
N SER A 492 27.86 -35.39 24.18
CA SER A 492 28.73 -36.54 23.92
C SER A 492 30.19 -36.31 24.30
N GLU A 493 30.64 -35.05 24.39
CA GLU A 493 32.01 -34.68 24.74
C GLU A 493 32.13 -34.41 26.26
N PHE A 494 31.16 -33.73 26.88
CA PHE A 494 31.32 -33.20 28.24
C PHE A 494 30.42 -33.83 29.31
N PHE A 495 29.22 -34.32 28.99
CA PHE A 495 28.24 -34.65 30.05
C PHE A 495 28.70 -35.78 30.97
N GLY A 496 29.46 -36.76 30.45
CA GLY A 496 29.95 -37.90 31.23
C GLY A 496 30.94 -37.53 32.33
N THR A 497 31.75 -36.47 32.13
CA THR A 497 32.76 -36.02 33.10
C THR A 497 32.38 -34.70 33.80
N HIS A 498 31.53 -33.89 33.15
CA HIS A 498 31.09 -32.57 33.60
C HIS A 498 29.57 -32.40 33.55
N PRO A 499 28.78 -33.22 34.27
CA PRO A 499 27.32 -33.08 34.30
C PRO A 499 26.87 -31.70 34.83
N GLU A 500 27.69 -31.02 35.62
CA GLU A 500 27.46 -29.67 36.15
C GLU A 500 27.46 -28.56 35.07
N TYR A 501 27.91 -28.84 33.85
CA TYR A 501 27.83 -27.92 32.71
C TYR A 501 26.42 -27.83 32.14
N TYR A 502 25.54 -28.79 32.46
CA TYR A 502 24.20 -28.91 31.90
C TYR A 502 23.13 -28.60 32.95
N SER A 503 21.89 -28.40 32.50
CA SER A 503 20.77 -28.03 33.36
C SER A 503 20.58 -29.01 34.52
N LEU A 504 20.31 -28.46 35.71
CA LEU A 504 19.63 -29.19 36.77
C LEU A 504 18.12 -29.13 36.48
N ILE A 505 17.44 -30.27 36.36
CA ILE A 505 15.99 -30.34 36.16
C ILE A 505 15.44 -31.38 37.14
N ASN A 506 14.46 -30.99 37.96
CA ASN A 506 13.84 -31.86 38.96
C ASN A 506 14.87 -32.53 39.91
N GLY A 507 15.96 -31.85 40.21
CA GLY A 507 17.03 -32.34 41.10
C GLY A 507 18.11 -33.19 40.42
N GLU A 508 18.01 -33.46 39.12
CA GLU A 508 18.99 -34.25 38.37
C GLU A 508 19.69 -33.41 37.28
N ARG A 509 21.00 -33.60 37.10
CA ARG A 509 21.73 -33.01 35.97
C ARG A 509 21.44 -33.83 34.73
N THR A 510 20.99 -33.18 33.66
CA THR A 510 20.61 -33.87 32.43
C THR A 510 20.98 -33.06 31.20
N CYS A 511 21.33 -33.75 30.12
CA CYS A 511 21.51 -33.19 28.79
C CYS A 511 20.34 -33.50 27.83
N ASN A 512 19.33 -34.25 28.29
CA ASN A 512 18.15 -34.56 27.49
C ASN A 512 17.10 -33.46 27.64
N GLN A 513 16.67 -32.85 26.52
CA GLN A 513 15.70 -31.74 26.52
C GLN A 513 16.11 -30.67 27.54
N ALA A 514 17.39 -30.29 27.52
CA ALA A 514 18.04 -29.47 28.52
C ALA A 514 18.83 -28.32 27.88
N GLN A 515 19.31 -27.42 28.74
CA GLN A 515 20.11 -26.26 28.40
C GLN A 515 21.48 -26.39 29.09
N LEU A 516 22.36 -25.41 28.88
CA LEU A 516 23.59 -25.27 29.65
C LEU A 516 23.32 -24.60 31.00
N CYS A 517 24.13 -24.93 32.00
CA CYS A 517 24.16 -24.23 33.28
C CYS A 517 24.94 -22.91 33.12
N LEU A 518 24.22 -21.85 32.74
CA LEU A 518 24.83 -20.56 32.36
C LEU A 518 25.61 -19.87 33.48
N THR A 519 25.41 -20.24 34.74
CA THR A 519 26.17 -19.70 35.88
C THR A 519 27.46 -20.46 36.20
N ASN A 520 27.86 -21.42 35.36
CA ASN A 520 29.12 -22.15 35.50
C ASN A 520 30.26 -21.39 34.76
N PRO A 521 31.35 -21.00 35.44
CA PRO A 521 32.43 -20.24 34.82
C PRO A 521 33.16 -20.99 33.69
N ASP A 522 33.31 -22.32 33.79
CA ASP A 522 33.98 -23.11 32.76
C ASP A 522 33.17 -23.11 31.45
N VAL A 523 31.84 -23.16 31.57
CA VAL A 523 30.94 -23.07 30.41
C VAL A 523 31.10 -21.73 29.70
N LEU A 524 31.26 -20.63 30.46
CA LEU A 524 31.53 -19.30 29.89
C LEU A 524 32.86 -19.27 29.14
N ASP A 525 33.92 -19.83 29.74
CA ASP A 525 35.25 -19.88 29.13
C ASP A 525 35.23 -20.69 27.83
N ILE A 526 34.64 -21.89 27.84
CA ILE A 526 34.56 -22.78 26.66
C ILE A 526 33.74 -22.15 25.53
N VAL A 527 32.57 -21.57 25.84
CA VAL A 527 31.72 -20.94 24.82
C VAL A 527 32.42 -19.73 24.20
N ALA A 528 33.05 -18.87 25.00
CA ALA A 528 33.75 -17.70 24.50
C ALA A 528 34.87 -18.10 23.54
N GLU A 529 35.72 -19.06 23.93
CA GLU A 529 36.84 -19.50 23.08
C GLU A 529 36.38 -20.22 21.80
N ARG A 530 35.36 -21.07 21.88
CA ARG A 530 34.80 -21.72 20.68
C ARG A 530 34.08 -20.72 19.76
N LEU A 531 33.45 -19.68 20.31
CA LEU A 531 32.88 -18.60 19.52
C LEU A 531 33.96 -17.80 18.79
N LYS A 532 35.06 -17.43 19.46
CA LYS A 532 36.20 -16.75 18.81
C LYS A 532 36.73 -17.57 17.63
N LYS A 533 36.88 -18.89 17.82
CA LYS A 533 37.28 -19.79 16.73
C LYS A 533 36.32 -19.71 15.54
N VAL A 534 35.01 -19.75 15.79
CA VAL A 534 34.00 -19.59 14.72
C VAL A 534 34.13 -18.24 14.02
N MET A 535 34.36 -17.15 14.74
CA MET A 535 34.49 -15.81 14.15
C MET A 535 35.76 -15.67 13.29
N ILE A 536 36.83 -16.40 13.63
CA ILE A 536 38.04 -16.50 12.81
C ILE A 536 37.78 -17.34 11.55
N ASP A 537 37.07 -18.47 11.71
CA ASP A 537 36.81 -19.40 10.62
C ASP A 537 35.74 -18.86 9.63
N GLU A 538 34.80 -18.01 10.10
CA GLU A 538 33.70 -17.44 9.30
C GLU A 538 33.55 -15.90 9.44
N PRO A 539 34.59 -15.10 9.14
CA PRO A 539 34.66 -13.68 9.48
C PRO A 539 33.63 -12.79 8.75
N GLU A 540 32.99 -13.31 7.70
CA GLU A 540 32.00 -12.60 6.89
C GLU A 540 30.66 -12.41 7.63
N CYS A 541 30.35 -13.23 8.64
CA CYS A 541 29.10 -13.08 9.37
C CYS A 541 29.09 -11.78 10.20
N LEU A 542 27.94 -11.11 10.25
CA LEU A 542 27.75 -9.90 11.06
C LEU A 542 27.40 -10.24 12.50
N ILE A 543 26.55 -11.26 12.69
CA ILE A 543 25.99 -11.66 13.98
C ILE A 543 26.33 -13.14 14.22
N TYR A 544 26.82 -13.48 15.42
CA TYR A 544 27.17 -14.85 15.80
C TYR A 544 26.35 -15.31 17.00
N CYS A 545 25.56 -16.37 16.83
CA CYS A 545 24.56 -16.75 17.82
C CYS A 545 25.15 -17.56 18.99
N VAL A 546 24.83 -17.14 20.21
CA VAL A 546 24.98 -17.87 21.47
C VAL A 546 23.59 -17.98 22.11
N SER A 547 22.91 -19.11 21.89
CA SER A 547 21.50 -19.25 22.28
C SER A 547 21.11 -20.64 22.76
N GLN A 548 20.05 -20.66 23.57
CA GLN A 548 19.36 -21.86 24.06
C GLN A 548 19.10 -22.91 22.97
N ASN A 549 19.22 -24.19 23.33
CA ASN A 549 18.78 -25.32 22.52
C ASN A 549 17.26 -25.25 22.30
N ASP A 550 16.76 -25.91 21.25
CA ASP A 550 15.32 -25.94 20.90
C ASP A 550 14.52 -26.87 21.83
N CYS A 551 14.42 -26.48 23.10
CA CYS A 551 13.56 -27.11 24.10
C CYS A 551 13.12 -26.09 25.16
N ARG A 552 12.12 -26.47 25.97
CA ARG A 552 11.42 -25.56 26.90
C ARG A 552 11.96 -25.54 28.33
N ASN A 553 12.95 -26.37 28.67
CA ASN A 553 13.34 -26.58 30.06
C ASN A 553 14.56 -25.73 30.46
N PRO A 554 14.41 -24.66 31.25
CA PRO A 554 15.53 -23.90 31.78
C PRO A 554 16.32 -24.71 32.84
N CYS A 555 17.53 -24.26 33.14
CA CYS A 555 18.29 -24.78 34.29
C CYS A 555 17.66 -24.32 35.61
N GLN A 556 17.34 -25.27 36.48
CA GLN A 556 16.71 -25.04 37.79
C GLN A 556 17.72 -24.99 38.95
N CYS A 557 19.03 -24.88 38.67
CA CYS A 557 20.02 -24.78 39.72
C CYS A 557 19.88 -23.46 40.50
N GLU A 558 20.27 -23.46 41.78
CA GLU A 558 20.08 -22.32 42.70
C GLU A 558 20.65 -21.00 42.13
N LYS A 559 21.84 -21.06 41.52
CA LYS A 559 22.51 -19.88 40.94
C LYS A 559 21.75 -19.31 39.75
N CYS A 560 21.28 -20.14 38.82
CA CYS A 560 20.49 -19.69 37.68
C CYS A 560 19.15 -19.11 38.15
N GLN A 561 18.47 -19.80 39.06
CA GLN A 561 17.16 -19.39 39.56
C GLN A 561 17.22 -18.14 40.44
N ALA A 562 18.35 -17.85 41.09
CA ALA A 562 18.57 -16.58 41.76
C ALA A 562 18.50 -15.39 40.78
N ILE A 563 19.05 -15.54 39.57
CA ILE A 563 18.96 -14.52 38.52
C ILE A 563 17.52 -14.42 38.00
N VAL A 564 16.87 -15.56 37.71
CA VAL A 564 15.46 -15.59 37.24
C VAL A 564 14.54 -14.87 38.22
N LYS A 565 14.68 -15.12 39.53
CA LYS A 565 13.87 -14.48 40.57
C LYS A 565 14.09 -12.96 40.61
N LYS A 566 15.34 -12.51 40.47
CA LYS A 566 15.69 -11.09 40.45
C LYS A 566 15.13 -10.40 39.20
N GLU A 567 15.31 -11.00 38.03
CA GLU A 567 14.93 -10.43 36.75
C GLU A 567 13.45 -10.67 36.38
N LYS A 568 12.75 -11.51 37.14
CA LYS A 568 11.36 -11.93 36.89
C LYS A 568 11.16 -12.51 35.47
N SER A 569 12.22 -13.09 34.90
CA SER A 569 12.24 -13.69 33.56
C SER A 569 13.36 -14.73 33.44
N GLU A 570 13.08 -15.80 32.70
CA GLU A 570 14.06 -16.82 32.29
C GLU A 570 15.07 -16.31 31.24
N ALA A 571 14.79 -15.16 30.60
CA ALA A 571 15.77 -14.48 29.77
C ALA A 571 16.95 -13.91 30.58
N GLY A 572 16.76 -13.67 31.89
CA GLY A 572 17.77 -13.08 32.77
C GLY A 572 19.12 -13.81 32.74
N PRO A 573 19.17 -15.12 33.04
CA PRO A 573 20.40 -15.91 32.92
C PRO A 573 21.03 -15.89 31.53
N VAL A 574 20.22 -15.88 30.46
CA VAL A 574 20.70 -15.87 29.07
C VAL A 574 21.41 -14.55 28.75
N ILE A 575 20.78 -13.41 29.02
CA ILE A 575 21.40 -12.11 28.77
C ILE A 575 22.61 -11.89 29.68
N TRP A 576 22.54 -12.33 30.94
CA TRP A 576 23.69 -12.26 31.86
C TRP A 576 24.91 -13.01 31.30
N PHE A 577 24.70 -14.20 30.74
CA PHE A 577 25.75 -15.02 30.14
C PHE A 577 26.27 -14.41 28.83
N VAL A 578 25.37 -14.06 27.92
CA VAL A 578 25.71 -13.52 26.59
C VAL A 578 26.46 -12.20 26.70
N ASN A 579 26.09 -11.32 27.66
CA ASN A 579 26.84 -10.09 27.91
C ASN A 579 28.30 -10.37 28.28
N GLN A 580 28.58 -11.41 29.07
CA GLN A 580 29.96 -11.76 29.43
C GLN A 580 30.73 -12.36 28.26
N VAL A 581 30.07 -13.16 27.41
CA VAL A 581 30.67 -13.64 26.17
C VAL A 581 31.00 -12.46 25.25
N ALA A 582 30.05 -11.55 25.06
CA ALA A 582 30.20 -10.37 24.20
C ALA A 582 31.30 -9.42 24.71
N GLU A 583 31.43 -9.25 26.02
CA GLU A 583 32.50 -8.45 26.64
C GLU A 583 33.89 -9.05 26.39
N ARG A 584 34.03 -10.38 26.37
CA ARG A 584 35.30 -11.07 26.15
C ARG A 584 35.82 -11.05 24.72
N ILE A 585 34.97 -10.74 23.74
CA ILE A 585 35.33 -10.79 22.32
C ILE A 585 35.35 -9.41 21.64
N LYS A 586 34.79 -8.38 22.28
CA LYS A 586 34.52 -7.08 21.62
C LYS A 586 35.77 -6.40 21.06
N ASP A 587 36.91 -6.55 21.74
CA ASP A 587 38.15 -5.87 21.36
C ASP A 587 38.86 -6.60 20.20
N GLU A 588 38.69 -7.93 20.11
CA GLU A 588 39.25 -8.76 19.03
C GLU A 588 38.40 -8.68 17.75
N PHE A 589 37.10 -8.46 17.86
CA PHE A 589 36.15 -8.46 16.74
C PHE A 589 35.26 -7.20 16.69
N PRO A 590 35.84 -6.01 16.47
CA PRO A 590 35.08 -4.77 16.41
C PRO A 590 34.07 -4.80 15.24
N GLY A 591 32.87 -4.25 15.47
CA GLY A 591 31.80 -4.20 14.47
C GLY A 591 31.04 -5.52 14.24
N LYS A 592 31.32 -6.55 15.05
CA LYS A 592 30.56 -7.82 15.08
C LYS A 592 29.64 -7.87 16.30
N TYR A 593 28.57 -8.67 16.19
CA TYR A 593 27.58 -8.84 17.25
C TYR A 593 27.51 -10.28 17.76
N VAL A 594 27.19 -10.44 19.04
CA VAL A 594 26.73 -11.70 19.61
C VAL A 594 25.20 -11.73 19.60
N GLY A 595 24.61 -12.65 18.86
CA GLY A 595 23.16 -12.84 18.80
C GLY A 595 22.67 -13.81 19.88
N THR A 596 21.47 -13.61 20.41
CA THR A 596 20.80 -14.59 21.27
C THR A 596 19.29 -14.60 21.05
N LEU A 597 18.58 -15.58 21.60
CA LEU A 597 17.13 -15.75 21.38
C LEU A 597 16.29 -15.17 22.52
N ALA A 598 15.20 -14.52 22.14
CA ALA A 598 14.04 -14.30 22.97
C ALA A 598 12.90 -15.16 22.40
N TYR A 599 12.86 -16.42 22.81
CA TYR A 599 12.08 -17.49 22.18
C TYR A 599 11.48 -18.43 23.23
N GLN A 600 10.19 -18.76 23.08
CA GLN A 600 9.46 -19.62 24.01
C GLN A 600 9.60 -19.15 25.48
N TYR A 601 10.28 -19.94 26.32
CA TYR A 601 10.42 -19.68 27.76
C TYR A 601 11.24 -18.42 28.07
N THR A 602 12.07 -17.94 27.13
CA THR A 602 12.88 -16.70 27.27
C THR A 602 12.27 -15.49 26.54
N ARG A 603 11.04 -15.58 26.03
CA ARG A 603 10.43 -14.49 25.26
C ARG A 603 10.27 -13.19 26.08
N LYS A 604 9.96 -13.29 27.37
CA LYS A 604 9.75 -12.13 28.24
C LYS A 604 11.09 -11.42 28.55
N PRO A 605 11.20 -10.09 28.40
CA PRO A 605 12.43 -9.38 28.74
C PRO A 605 12.74 -9.42 30.25
N PRO A 606 14.03 -9.42 30.65
CA PRO A 606 14.45 -9.27 32.04
C PRO A 606 14.13 -7.87 32.59
N ALA A 607 13.96 -7.77 33.91
CA ALA A 607 13.54 -6.52 34.56
C ALA A 607 14.64 -5.45 34.65
N THR A 608 15.90 -5.85 34.86
CA THR A 608 17.00 -4.89 35.16
C THR A 608 18.26 -5.11 34.32
N ILE A 609 18.59 -6.36 33.96
CA ILE A 609 19.73 -6.64 33.08
C ILE A 609 19.41 -6.17 31.67
N LYS A 610 20.34 -5.46 31.05
CA LYS A 610 20.23 -4.98 29.66
C LYS A 610 21.28 -5.65 28.77
N PRO A 611 20.95 -6.03 27.52
CA PRO A 611 21.97 -6.44 26.55
C PRO A 611 23.02 -5.35 26.33
N LEU A 612 24.28 -5.73 26.10
CA LEU A 612 25.36 -4.78 25.73
C LEU A 612 25.18 -4.27 24.29
N GLU A 613 25.88 -3.18 23.94
CA GLU A 613 25.86 -2.57 22.59
C GLU A 613 26.21 -3.56 21.45
N ASN A 614 27.08 -4.53 21.71
CA ASN A 614 27.43 -5.58 20.75
C ASN A 614 26.58 -6.86 20.90
N VAL A 615 25.43 -6.80 21.56
CA VAL A 615 24.47 -7.93 21.69
C VAL A 615 23.20 -7.65 20.91
N VAL A 616 22.77 -8.63 20.12
CA VAL A 616 21.53 -8.60 19.34
C VAL A 616 20.53 -9.61 19.90
N VAL A 617 19.36 -9.13 20.29
CA VAL A 617 18.26 -10.00 20.74
C VAL A 617 17.41 -10.39 19.53
N ARG A 618 17.39 -11.67 19.18
CA ARG A 618 16.54 -12.22 18.13
C ARG A 618 15.19 -12.63 18.71
N PHE A 619 14.14 -11.88 18.39
CA PHE A 619 12.78 -12.02 18.91
C PHE A 619 11.88 -12.75 17.91
N CYS A 620 11.13 -13.75 18.37
CA CYS A 620 10.37 -14.66 17.49
C CYS A 620 8.84 -14.51 17.67
N SER A 621 8.08 -14.54 16.56
CA SER A 621 6.61 -14.39 16.55
C SER A 621 5.81 -15.70 16.53
N ILE A 622 6.43 -16.84 16.85
CA ILE A 622 5.86 -18.17 16.59
C ILE A 622 4.48 -18.43 17.22
N GLU A 623 4.15 -17.74 18.32
CA GLU A 623 2.87 -17.91 19.02
C GLU A 623 1.74 -16.98 18.52
N CYS A 624 2.02 -16.10 17.56
CA CYS A 624 1.10 -15.07 17.09
C CYS A 624 -0.01 -15.62 16.19
N CYS A 625 -1.09 -14.83 16.12
CA CYS A 625 -2.05 -14.88 15.02
C CYS A 625 -1.42 -14.22 13.78
N PHE A 626 -1.52 -14.90 12.63
CA PHE A 626 -1.01 -14.44 11.33
C PHE A 626 -2.13 -14.04 10.35
N ALA A 627 -3.39 -14.01 10.81
CA ALA A 627 -4.54 -13.55 10.04
C ALA A 627 -4.76 -12.04 10.20
N HIS A 628 -4.29 -11.48 11.32
CA HIS A 628 -4.46 -10.09 11.70
C HIS A 628 -3.12 -9.49 12.10
N ASP A 629 -2.98 -8.18 11.90
CA ASP A 629 -1.76 -7.48 12.32
C ASP A 629 -1.58 -7.51 13.84
N PHE A 630 -0.34 -7.31 14.30
CA PHE A 630 -0.01 -7.40 15.72
C PHE A 630 -0.69 -6.34 16.60
N LYS A 631 -0.94 -5.13 16.09
CA LYS A 631 -1.46 -4.01 16.89
C LYS A 631 -2.95 -4.14 17.14
N ASN A 632 -3.70 -4.72 16.20
CA ASN A 632 -5.17 -4.80 16.27
C ASN A 632 -5.71 -6.18 16.68
N CYS A 633 -4.85 -7.20 16.81
CA CYS A 633 -5.28 -8.54 17.22
C CYS A 633 -5.12 -8.77 18.74
N PRO A 634 -6.20 -9.07 19.48
CA PRO A 634 -6.12 -9.35 20.92
C PRO A 634 -5.18 -10.52 21.27
N GLU A 635 -5.07 -11.52 20.39
CA GLU A 635 -4.18 -12.68 20.61
C GLU A 635 -2.69 -12.30 20.58
N ASN A 636 -2.35 -11.22 19.87
CA ASN A 636 -0.99 -10.75 19.71
C ASN A 636 -0.57 -9.76 20.81
N LYS A 637 -1.48 -9.39 21.72
CA LYS A 637 -1.21 -8.40 22.79
C LYS A 637 0.03 -8.74 23.61
N LYS A 638 0.16 -10.00 24.05
CA LYS A 638 1.30 -10.40 24.90
C LYS A 638 2.63 -10.36 24.14
N PHE A 639 2.60 -10.70 22.85
CA PHE A 639 3.76 -10.59 21.97
C PHE A 639 4.19 -9.13 21.82
N LEU A 640 3.24 -8.22 21.59
CA LEU A 640 3.53 -6.79 21.44
C LEU A 640 4.11 -6.19 22.73
N GLU A 641 3.56 -6.54 23.91
CA GLU A 641 4.12 -6.14 25.20
C GLU A 641 5.58 -6.62 25.38
N ASP A 642 5.87 -7.86 25.00
CA ASP A 642 7.21 -8.43 25.11
C ASP A 642 8.17 -7.77 24.10
N LEU A 643 7.72 -7.49 22.86
CA LEU A 643 8.48 -6.78 21.82
C LEU A 643 8.86 -5.36 22.26
N GLU A 644 7.87 -4.58 22.70
CA GLU A 644 8.07 -3.21 23.20
C GLU A 644 9.01 -3.20 24.41
N GLY A 645 8.86 -4.19 25.30
CA GLY A 645 9.75 -4.37 26.44
C GLY A 645 11.20 -4.65 26.04
N TRP A 646 11.44 -5.47 25.01
CA TRP A 646 12.78 -5.67 24.46
C TRP A 646 13.32 -4.41 23.76
N ALA A 647 12.52 -3.75 22.94
CA ALA A 647 12.89 -2.52 22.24
C ALA A 647 13.27 -1.37 23.20
N ALA A 648 12.74 -1.40 24.43
CA ALA A 648 13.07 -0.45 25.49
C ALA A 648 14.45 -0.67 26.14
N ILE A 649 14.95 -1.91 26.16
CA ILE A 649 16.18 -2.26 26.89
C ILE A 649 17.34 -2.74 26.01
N ALA A 650 17.06 -3.27 24.82
CA ALA A 650 18.05 -3.79 23.90
C ALA A 650 18.50 -2.68 22.92
N PRO A 651 19.81 -2.53 22.65
CA PRO A 651 20.29 -1.62 21.62
C PRO A 651 19.90 -2.10 20.22
N HIS A 652 19.83 -3.42 20.04
CA HIS A 652 19.54 -4.07 18.77
C HIS A 652 18.55 -5.22 18.92
N VAL A 653 17.46 -5.16 18.18
CA VAL A 653 16.50 -6.25 18.02
C VAL A 653 16.60 -6.79 16.60
N TYR A 654 16.64 -8.10 16.45
CA TYR A 654 16.51 -8.80 15.17
C TYR A 654 15.22 -9.62 15.21
N ILE A 655 14.43 -9.63 14.15
CA ILE A 655 13.16 -10.34 14.13
C ILE A 655 13.30 -11.67 13.41
N TRP A 656 12.74 -12.71 14.01
CA TRP A 656 12.45 -13.99 13.37
C TRP A 656 10.93 -14.11 13.25
N ASP A 657 10.39 -13.65 12.12
CA ASP A 657 8.98 -13.77 11.78
C ASP A 657 8.75 -15.01 10.89
N TYR A 658 7.49 -15.36 10.67
CA TYR A 658 7.10 -16.60 9.99
C TYR A 658 5.92 -16.36 9.05
N VAL A 659 6.05 -16.81 7.81
CA VAL A 659 5.12 -16.43 6.72
C VAL A 659 4.55 -17.63 5.96
N VAL A 660 4.64 -18.83 6.52
CA VAL A 660 4.15 -20.08 5.91
C VAL A 660 3.53 -21.02 6.95
N SER A 661 2.69 -21.95 6.49
CA SER A 661 2.22 -23.08 7.30
C SER A 661 3.23 -24.25 7.26
N PHE A 662 4.06 -24.41 8.31
CA PHE A 662 5.06 -25.49 8.38
C PHE A 662 4.46 -26.91 8.42
N LYS A 663 3.24 -27.03 8.92
CA LYS A 663 2.55 -28.32 9.03
C LYS A 663 2.14 -28.85 7.66
N GLU A 664 1.71 -27.97 6.76
CA GLU A 664 1.27 -28.31 5.42
C GLU A 664 1.54 -27.13 4.48
N TYR A 665 2.69 -27.16 3.81
CA TYR A 665 3.21 -26.08 2.97
C TYR A 665 2.32 -25.70 1.79
N LEU A 666 1.54 -26.66 1.28
CA LEU A 666 0.64 -26.44 0.14
C LEU A 666 -0.73 -25.89 0.53
N LEU A 667 -1.06 -25.71 1.81
CA LEU A 667 -2.39 -25.20 2.16
C LEU A 667 -2.59 -23.75 1.71
N PRO A 668 -3.79 -23.37 1.24
CA PRO A 668 -4.16 -21.96 1.13
C PRO A 668 -3.99 -21.25 2.47
N PHE A 669 -3.15 -20.20 2.50
CA PHE A 669 -2.74 -19.53 3.73
C PHE A 669 -2.88 -18.00 3.61
N PRO A 670 -4.04 -17.40 3.97
CA PRO A 670 -4.35 -16.00 3.68
C PRO A 670 -3.66 -14.99 4.62
N ASN A 671 -2.33 -14.84 4.52
CA ASN A 671 -1.52 -13.97 5.39
C ASN A 671 -0.83 -12.78 4.67
N PHE A 672 -1.19 -12.44 3.42
CA PHE A 672 -0.54 -11.31 2.74
C PHE A 672 -0.84 -9.97 3.42
N ASN A 673 -2.07 -9.80 3.90
CA ASN A 673 -2.55 -8.54 4.49
C ASN A 673 -1.80 -8.15 5.77
N VAL A 674 -1.14 -9.10 6.44
CA VAL A 674 -0.39 -8.82 7.68
C VAL A 674 1.07 -8.45 7.43
N LEU A 675 1.64 -8.78 6.26
CA LEU A 675 3.09 -8.61 6.01
C LEU A 675 3.56 -7.17 6.23
N GLN A 676 2.95 -6.20 5.53
CA GLN A 676 3.32 -4.78 5.66
C GLN A 676 3.11 -4.22 7.08
N PRO A 677 1.92 -4.33 7.71
CA PRO A 677 1.73 -3.77 9.05
C PRO A 677 2.59 -4.45 10.12
N ASN A 678 2.93 -5.73 9.96
CA ASN A 678 3.87 -6.44 10.83
C ASN A 678 5.30 -5.90 10.68
N ILE A 679 5.79 -5.77 9.45
CA ILE A 679 7.11 -5.16 9.16
C ILE A 679 7.20 -3.74 9.74
N ARG A 680 6.17 -2.90 9.56
CA ARG A 680 6.10 -1.57 10.18
C ARG A 680 6.18 -1.63 11.70
N THR A 681 5.45 -2.57 12.32
CA THR A 681 5.48 -2.76 13.77
C THR A 681 6.88 -3.15 14.27
N PHE A 682 7.61 -3.96 13.50
CA PHE A 682 8.99 -4.30 13.82
C PHE A 682 9.94 -3.09 13.71
N LEU A 683 9.78 -2.26 12.67
CA LEU A 683 10.55 -1.03 12.49
C LEU A 683 10.30 -0.01 13.62
N ASP A 684 9.03 0.18 14.01
CA ASP A 684 8.65 1.02 15.15
C ASP A 684 9.33 0.56 16.47
N ASN A 685 9.69 -0.72 16.54
CA ASN A 685 10.33 -1.36 17.69
C ASN A 685 11.84 -1.64 17.47
N LYS A 686 12.51 -0.82 16.64
CA LYS A 686 13.97 -0.80 16.46
C LYS A 686 14.57 -2.10 15.90
N ALA A 687 13.81 -2.84 15.08
CA ALA A 687 14.35 -3.99 14.37
C ALA A 687 15.47 -3.55 13.41
N ILE A 688 16.69 -4.03 13.64
CA ILE A 688 17.83 -3.83 12.72
C ILE A 688 17.84 -4.85 11.59
N GLY A 689 17.10 -5.95 11.75
CA GLY A 689 17.01 -7.02 10.78
C GLY A 689 15.72 -7.80 10.95
N ILE A 690 15.20 -8.30 9.83
CA ILE A 690 13.99 -9.11 9.80
C ILE A 690 14.28 -10.34 8.95
N MET A 691 13.97 -11.51 9.51
CA MET A 691 13.92 -12.76 8.79
C MET A 691 12.48 -13.25 8.71
N GLU A 692 11.98 -13.38 7.49
CA GLU A 692 10.66 -13.93 7.21
C GLU A 692 10.79 -15.43 6.91
N GLN A 693 10.72 -16.28 7.94
CA GLN A 693 10.90 -17.72 7.76
C GLN A 693 9.73 -18.32 6.97
N ALA A 694 10.10 -19.04 5.91
CA ALA A 694 9.17 -19.61 4.95
C ALA A 694 9.54 -21.05 4.58
N ALA A 695 8.97 -21.54 3.48
CA ALA A 695 9.32 -22.84 2.92
C ALA A 695 10.64 -22.76 2.13
N TYR A 696 11.73 -22.84 2.89
CA TYR A 696 13.10 -22.70 2.37
C TYR A 696 13.61 -23.97 1.65
N GLN A 697 12.97 -25.12 1.87
CA GLN A 697 13.48 -26.42 1.43
C GLN A 697 13.10 -26.78 -0.01
N CYS A 698 11.96 -26.28 -0.51
CA CYS A 698 11.52 -26.50 -1.88
C CYS A 698 10.56 -25.41 -2.36
N ARG A 699 10.33 -25.39 -3.68
CA ARG A 699 9.28 -24.56 -4.31
C ARG A 699 7.90 -25.18 -4.13
N GLY A 700 6.87 -24.44 -4.54
CA GLY A 700 5.51 -24.96 -4.72
C GLY A 700 4.53 -24.68 -3.60
N THR A 701 4.94 -24.00 -2.53
CA THR A 701 4.01 -23.55 -1.50
C THR A 701 3.02 -22.54 -2.08
N GLU A 702 1.87 -22.39 -1.43
CA GLU A 702 0.87 -21.45 -1.90
C GLU A 702 1.51 -20.07 -2.09
N PHE A 703 1.34 -19.47 -3.29
CA PHE A 703 1.94 -18.20 -3.70
C PHE A 703 3.38 -17.91 -3.22
N ALA A 704 4.26 -18.93 -3.21
CA ALA A 704 5.65 -18.79 -2.76
C ALA A 704 6.38 -17.64 -3.48
N GLU A 705 6.29 -17.63 -4.81
CA GLU A 705 6.97 -16.68 -5.68
C GLU A 705 6.48 -15.24 -5.46
N LEU A 706 5.17 -15.07 -5.29
CA LEU A 706 4.58 -13.77 -5.02
C LEU A 706 4.95 -13.27 -3.61
N ARG A 707 4.95 -14.15 -2.59
CA ARG A 707 5.38 -13.77 -1.24
C ARG A 707 6.84 -13.36 -1.22
N ALA A 708 7.73 -14.14 -1.82
CA ALA A 708 9.15 -13.81 -1.88
C ALA A 708 9.37 -12.44 -2.54
N TYR A 709 8.72 -12.20 -3.68
CA TYR A 709 8.83 -10.92 -4.37
C TYR A 709 8.28 -9.76 -3.53
N LEU A 710 7.10 -9.90 -2.93
CA LEU A 710 6.50 -8.85 -2.10
C LEU A 710 7.31 -8.57 -0.83
N ILE A 711 7.79 -9.61 -0.15
CA ILE A 711 8.63 -9.49 1.05
C ILE A 711 9.92 -8.73 0.70
N ALA A 712 10.57 -9.06 -0.42
CA ALA A 712 11.75 -8.30 -0.87
C ALA A 712 11.46 -6.81 -1.08
N LYS A 713 10.30 -6.46 -1.67
CA LYS A 713 9.89 -5.06 -1.82
C LYS A 713 9.58 -4.38 -0.50
N LEU A 714 8.90 -5.07 0.43
CA LEU A 714 8.53 -4.52 1.74
C LEU A 714 9.72 -4.35 2.69
N LEU A 715 10.64 -5.30 2.70
CA LEU A 715 11.87 -5.20 3.49
C LEU A 715 12.77 -4.07 3.01
N TRP A 716 12.75 -3.78 1.70
CA TRP A 716 13.42 -2.62 1.13
C TRP A 716 12.67 -1.31 1.42
N ASN A 717 11.35 -1.28 1.22
CA ASN A 717 10.51 -0.10 1.43
C ASN A 717 9.17 -0.50 2.04
N ALA A 718 9.07 -0.34 3.37
CA ALA A 718 7.88 -0.72 4.14
C ALA A 718 6.65 0.15 3.81
N GLU A 719 6.83 1.27 3.10
CA GLU A 719 5.79 2.21 2.71
C GLU A 719 5.29 2.00 1.27
N THR A 720 5.79 0.99 0.57
CA THR A 720 5.35 0.70 -0.81
C THR A 720 3.85 0.35 -0.86
N ASN A 721 3.22 0.61 -2.01
CA ASN A 721 1.82 0.23 -2.22
C ASN A 721 1.75 -1.28 -2.54
N VAL A 722 1.26 -2.07 -1.58
CA VAL A 722 1.18 -3.52 -1.66
C VAL A 722 0.33 -3.99 -2.84
N ASP A 723 -0.86 -3.39 -3.04
CA ASP A 723 -1.75 -3.78 -4.13
C ASP A 723 -1.10 -3.54 -5.50
N LEU A 724 -0.37 -2.43 -5.68
CA LEU A 724 0.35 -2.18 -6.93
C LEU A 724 1.45 -3.21 -7.19
N VAL A 725 2.19 -3.63 -6.16
CA VAL A 725 3.22 -4.68 -6.29
C VAL A 725 2.59 -6.02 -6.65
N ILE A 726 1.46 -6.36 -6.01
CA ILE A 726 0.72 -7.59 -6.29
C ILE A 726 0.17 -7.55 -7.72
N ASP A 727 -0.49 -6.47 -8.14
CA ASP A 727 -1.10 -6.36 -9.46
C ASP A 727 -0.06 -6.34 -10.58
N ASP A 728 1.10 -5.71 -10.36
CA ASP A 728 2.26 -5.77 -11.23
C ASP A 728 2.75 -7.22 -11.38
N PHE A 729 2.94 -7.95 -10.28
CA PHE A 729 3.29 -9.38 -10.31
C PHE A 729 2.24 -10.21 -11.02
N MET A 730 0.95 -10.01 -10.72
CA MET A 730 -0.13 -10.80 -11.33
C MET A 730 -0.11 -10.64 -12.86
N THR A 731 0.05 -9.41 -13.34
CA THR A 731 0.08 -9.10 -14.77
C THR A 731 1.37 -9.60 -15.42
N GLY A 732 2.53 -9.33 -14.83
CA GLY A 732 3.82 -9.67 -15.43
C GLY A 732 4.18 -11.15 -15.34
N TYR A 733 3.83 -11.82 -14.25
CA TYR A 733 4.16 -13.24 -14.02
C TYR A 733 3.16 -14.19 -14.67
N TYR A 734 1.85 -13.86 -14.65
CA TYR A 734 0.79 -14.72 -15.20
C TYR A 734 0.17 -14.20 -16.50
N GLY A 735 0.61 -13.07 -17.06
CA GLY A 735 0.06 -12.53 -18.30
C GLY A 735 -1.45 -12.28 -18.19
N ARG A 736 -2.22 -12.67 -19.22
CA ARG A 736 -3.69 -12.50 -19.21
C ARG A 736 -4.39 -13.30 -18.10
N SER A 737 -3.81 -14.41 -17.66
CA SER A 737 -4.33 -15.22 -16.56
C SER A 737 -4.27 -14.49 -15.22
N GLY A 738 -3.40 -13.48 -15.09
CA GLY A 738 -3.19 -12.69 -13.88
C GLY A 738 -4.48 -12.12 -13.28
N GLN A 739 -5.43 -11.69 -14.12
CA GLN A 739 -6.73 -11.18 -13.64
C GLN A 739 -7.51 -12.23 -12.84
N TYR A 740 -7.47 -13.50 -13.25
CA TYR A 740 -8.18 -14.57 -12.57
C TYR A 740 -7.40 -15.08 -11.36
N VAL A 741 -6.07 -15.15 -11.45
CA VAL A 741 -5.24 -15.45 -10.28
C VAL A 741 -5.41 -14.39 -9.19
N ARG A 742 -5.56 -13.11 -9.56
CA ARG A 742 -5.91 -12.00 -8.66
C ARG A 742 -7.29 -12.17 -8.02
N LEU A 743 -8.28 -12.71 -8.75
CA LEU A 743 -9.60 -13.06 -8.19
C LEU A 743 -9.49 -14.21 -7.17
N TYR A 744 -8.67 -15.23 -7.43
CA TYR A 744 -8.41 -16.28 -6.44
C TYR A 744 -7.70 -15.71 -5.20
N PHE A 745 -6.71 -14.83 -5.39
CA PHE A 745 -6.07 -14.11 -4.28
C PHE A 745 -7.09 -13.36 -3.42
N ASN A 746 -8.04 -12.64 -4.04
CA ASN A 746 -9.13 -11.97 -3.33
C ASN A 746 -10.04 -12.96 -2.60
N LEU A 747 -10.43 -14.04 -3.26
CA LEU A 747 -11.27 -15.08 -2.66
C LEU A 747 -10.60 -15.66 -1.41
N LEU A 748 -9.31 -16.00 -1.50
CA LEU A 748 -8.51 -16.52 -0.40
C LEU A 748 -8.48 -15.55 0.80
N HIS A 749 -8.19 -14.27 0.55
CA HIS A 749 -8.10 -13.28 1.63
C HIS A 749 -9.46 -12.83 2.16
N SER A 750 -10.54 -12.99 1.40
CA SER A 750 -11.92 -12.69 1.85
C SER A 750 -12.39 -13.61 2.99
N MET A 751 -11.70 -14.73 3.21
CA MET A 751 -12.01 -15.67 4.30
C MET A 751 -11.60 -15.15 5.68
N ILE A 752 -10.78 -14.09 5.75
CA ILE A 752 -10.34 -13.50 7.02
C ILE A 752 -11.41 -12.55 7.56
N THR A 753 -12.04 -12.93 8.67
CA THR A 753 -12.91 -12.08 9.49
C THR A 753 -12.20 -11.68 10.79
N PRO A 754 -12.74 -10.72 11.59
CA PRO A 754 -12.18 -10.40 12.90
C PRO A 754 -12.06 -11.59 13.87
N GLU A 755 -12.90 -12.62 13.71
CA GLU A 755 -12.92 -13.84 14.52
C GLU A 755 -12.01 -14.96 13.97
N THR A 756 -11.42 -14.75 12.79
CA THR A 756 -10.61 -15.76 12.11
C THR A 756 -9.15 -15.67 12.56
N HIS A 757 -8.65 -16.71 13.24
CA HIS A 757 -7.25 -16.77 13.67
C HIS A 757 -6.52 -17.94 13.01
N ILE A 758 -5.34 -17.66 12.45
CA ILE A 758 -4.45 -18.67 11.85
C ILE A 758 -3.10 -18.65 12.55
N TYR A 759 -2.54 -19.84 12.77
CA TYR A 759 -1.24 -20.04 13.41
C TYR A 759 -0.37 -20.94 12.52
N ILE A 760 0.91 -21.02 12.87
CA ILE A 760 1.93 -21.80 12.13
C ILE A 760 2.45 -23.01 12.91
N GLY A 761 2.29 -23.02 14.24
CA GLY A 761 2.81 -24.05 15.14
C GLY A 761 1.84 -25.22 15.38
N SER A 762 1.79 -25.73 16.61
CA SER A 762 0.91 -26.86 16.97
C SER A 762 -0.59 -26.58 16.77
N LYS A 763 -1.00 -25.31 16.84
CA LYS A 763 -2.35 -24.82 16.54
C LYS A 763 -2.56 -24.48 15.05
N GLY A 764 -1.60 -24.81 14.19
CA GLY A 764 -1.60 -24.36 12.80
C GLY A 764 -2.75 -24.93 11.98
N VAL A 765 -3.08 -24.19 10.91
CA VAL A 765 -4.15 -24.56 9.97
C VAL A 765 -3.82 -25.90 9.32
N THR A 766 -4.81 -26.78 9.25
CA THR A 766 -4.75 -28.09 8.58
C THR A 766 -5.78 -28.18 7.47
N TYR A 767 -5.66 -29.18 6.60
CA TYR A 767 -6.60 -29.39 5.49
C TYR A 767 -8.08 -29.46 5.90
N ASN A 768 -8.40 -29.88 7.14
CA ASN A 768 -9.75 -29.99 7.68
C ASN A 768 -10.22 -28.72 8.44
N ASN A 769 -9.48 -27.62 8.36
CA ASN A 769 -9.87 -26.37 9.00
C ASN A 769 -11.16 -25.80 8.39
N SER A 770 -12.04 -25.27 9.24
CA SER A 770 -13.34 -24.72 8.86
C SER A 770 -13.28 -23.51 7.93
N LEU A 771 -12.13 -22.81 7.88
CA LEU A 771 -11.90 -21.69 6.95
C LEU A 771 -11.93 -22.15 5.50
N LEU A 772 -11.46 -23.35 5.22
CA LEU A 772 -11.37 -23.89 3.87
C LEU A 772 -12.70 -24.59 3.56
N THR A 773 -13.73 -23.86 3.15
CA THR A 773 -15.06 -24.46 2.91
C THR A 773 -15.13 -25.19 1.55
N GLU A 774 -16.11 -26.09 1.38
CA GLU A 774 -16.37 -26.71 0.06
C GLU A 774 -16.79 -25.68 -1.00
N GLU A 775 -17.47 -24.61 -0.57
CA GLU A 775 -17.78 -23.48 -1.44
C GLU A 775 -16.51 -22.75 -1.90
N PHE A 776 -15.56 -22.49 -1.00
CA PHE A 776 -14.27 -21.90 -1.36
C PHE A 776 -13.54 -22.74 -2.41
N VAL A 777 -13.45 -24.07 -2.21
CA VAL A 777 -12.80 -24.99 -3.16
C VAL A 777 -13.47 -24.93 -4.53
N ARG A 778 -14.81 -25.00 -4.58
CA ARG A 778 -15.58 -24.95 -5.82
C ARG A 778 -15.40 -23.63 -6.58
N GLU A 779 -15.45 -22.50 -5.88
CA GLU A 779 -15.26 -21.19 -6.54
C GLU A 779 -13.80 -21.01 -6.99
N ALA A 780 -12.83 -21.49 -6.22
CA ALA A 780 -11.42 -21.49 -6.62
C ALA A 780 -11.19 -22.32 -7.89
N GLU A 781 -11.76 -23.53 -7.99
CA GLU A 781 -11.69 -24.36 -9.20
C GLU A 781 -12.22 -23.61 -10.44
N LYS A 782 -13.40 -22.98 -10.35
CA LYS A 782 -13.97 -22.18 -11.45
C LYS A 782 -13.08 -21.01 -11.87
N ILE A 783 -12.45 -20.35 -10.91
CA ILE A 783 -11.53 -19.23 -11.19
C ILE A 783 -10.30 -19.77 -11.93
N PHE A 784 -9.71 -20.87 -11.45
CA PHE A 784 -8.54 -21.45 -12.10
C PHE A 784 -8.82 -22.06 -13.47
N ASP A 785 -10.01 -22.63 -13.70
CA ASP A 785 -10.41 -23.09 -15.03
C ASP A 785 -10.41 -21.93 -16.04
N LYS A 786 -10.89 -20.75 -15.63
CA LYS A 786 -10.79 -19.52 -16.45
C LYS A 786 -9.35 -19.07 -16.63
N ALA A 787 -8.54 -19.10 -15.57
CA ALA A 787 -7.14 -18.70 -15.61
C ALA A 787 -6.32 -19.57 -16.58
N GLU A 788 -6.51 -20.89 -16.55
CA GLU A 788 -5.85 -21.84 -17.45
C GLU A 788 -6.32 -21.66 -18.90
N HIS A 789 -7.63 -21.41 -19.11
CA HIS A 789 -8.19 -21.21 -20.44
C HIS A 789 -7.61 -20.00 -21.18
N VAL A 790 -7.28 -18.92 -20.46
CA VAL A 790 -6.73 -17.69 -21.06
C VAL A 790 -5.21 -17.60 -21.04
N ALA A 791 -4.50 -18.66 -20.61
CA ALA A 791 -3.05 -18.66 -20.53
C ALA A 791 -2.42 -18.44 -21.91
N ASP A 792 -1.52 -17.45 -22.02
CA ASP A 792 -0.96 -17.01 -23.30
C ASP A 792 -0.06 -18.07 -23.96
N ASN A 793 0.57 -18.92 -23.16
CA ASN A 793 1.47 -19.99 -23.61
C ASN A 793 1.65 -21.05 -22.51
N VAL A 794 2.39 -22.12 -22.84
CA VAL A 794 2.65 -23.25 -21.93
C VAL A 794 3.35 -22.81 -20.64
N GLN A 795 4.26 -21.83 -20.69
CA GLN A 795 4.97 -21.36 -19.49
C GLN A 795 4.03 -20.64 -18.53
N ILE A 796 3.13 -19.80 -19.06
CA ILE A 796 2.08 -19.15 -18.26
C ILE A 796 1.10 -20.18 -17.70
N LEU A 797 0.69 -21.16 -18.50
CA LEU A 797 -0.18 -22.25 -18.03
C LEU A 797 0.46 -22.99 -16.85
N GLN A 798 1.73 -23.36 -16.94
CA GLN A 798 2.46 -24.04 -15.86
C GLN A 798 2.53 -23.22 -14.56
N ARG A 799 2.67 -21.88 -14.67
CA ARG A 799 2.61 -20.98 -13.51
C ARG A 799 1.20 -20.97 -12.90
N VAL A 800 0.16 -20.92 -13.71
CA VAL A 800 -1.24 -21.00 -13.22
C VAL A 800 -1.50 -22.34 -12.53
N GLU A 801 -0.97 -23.44 -13.05
CA GLU A 801 -1.06 -24.76 -12.43
C GLU A 801 -0.37 -24.81 -11.06
N MET A 802 0.77 -24.15 -10.91
CA MET A 802 1.44 -23.98 -9.61
C MET A 802 0.56 -23.22 -8.62
N ALA A 803 -0.09 -22.13 -9.05
CA ALA A 803 -1.03 -21.40 -8.21
C ALA A 803 -2.29 -22.21 -7.84
N ARG A 804 -2.72 -23.15 -8.71
CA ARG A 804 -3.85 -24.07 -8.46
C ARG A 804 -3.49 -25.24 -7.53
N LEU A 805 -2.21 -25.59 -7.41
CA LEU A 805 -1.73 -26.76 -6.68
C LEU A 805 -2.27 -26.86 -5.24
N PRO A 806 -2.37 -25.78 -4.44
CA PRO A 806 -3.02 -25.79 -3.12
C PRO A 806 -4.46 -26.32 -3.10
N VAL A 807 -5.25 -25.98 -4.12
CA VAL A 807 -6.65 -26.41 -4.24
C VAL A 807 -6.72 -27.91 -4.58
N MET A 808 -5.84 -28.39 -5.46
CA MET A 808 -5.73 -29.81 -5.77
C MET A 808 -5.28 -30.62 -4.54
N TYR A 809 -4.34 -30.09 -3.77
CA TYR A 809 -3.86 -30.71 -2.53
C TYR A 809 -5.00 -30.88 -1.52
N LEU A 810 -5.84 -29.86 -1.32
CA LEU A 810 -7.01 -29.94 -0.46
C LEU A 810 -7.99 -31.03 -0.89
N LYS A 811 -8.28 -31.12 -2.18
CA LYS A 811 -9.17 -32.14 -2.73
C LYS A 811 -8.59 -33.54 -2.54
N CYS A 812 -7.29 -33.74 -2.76
CA CYS A 812 -6.62 -35.00 -2.48
C CYS A 812 -6.70 -35.38 -0.98
N LYS A 813 -6.61 -34.42 -0.07
CA LYS A 813 -6.68 -34.66 1.38
C LYS A 813 -8.10 -34.95 1.88
N ARG A 814 -9.10 -34.24 1.36
CA ARG A 814 -10.49 -34.29 1.85
C ARG A 814 -11.33 -35.34 1.16
N THR A 815 -11.17 -35.49 -0.15
CA THR A 815 -11.96 -36.38 -0.98
C THR A 815 -11.04 -37.28 -1.83
N PRO A 816 -10.13 -38.05 -1.21
CA PRO A 816 -9.09 -38.81 -1.91
C PRO A 816 -9.62 -39.80 -2.96
N VAL A 817 -10.79 -40.41 -2.73
CA VAL A 817 -11.43 -41.30 -3.70
C VAL A 817 -11.87 -40.51 -4.94
N GLN A 818 -12.57 -39.39 -4.75
CA GLN A 818 -13.03 -38.54 -5.84
C GLN A 818 -11.85 -37.95 -6.62
N ALA A 819 -10.80 -37.51 -5.93
CA ALA A 819 -9.59 -36.96 -6.54
C ALA A 819 -8.86 -37.97 -7.43
N ARG A 820 -8.96 -39.28 -7.14
CA ARG A 820 -8.45 -40.34 -8.03
C ARG A 820 -9.36 -40.56 -9.24
N ILE A 821 -10.68 -40.54 -9.03
CA ILE A 821 -11.67 -40.80 -10.10
C ILE A 821 -11.67 -39.67 -11.13
N ASP A 822 -11.57 -38.41 -10.71
CA ASP A 822 -11.62 -37.25 -11.61
C ASP A 822 -10.26 -36.79 -12.15
N GLY A 823 -9.18 -37.52 -11.83
CA GLY A 823 -7.83 -37.24 -12.31
C GLY A 823 -7.09 -36.11 -11.59
N THR A 824 -7.68 -35.48 -10.56
CA THR A 824 -7.00 -34.43 -9.76
C THR A 824 -5.68 -34.94 -9.18
N TYR A 825 -5.68 -36.16 -8.62
CA TYR A 825 -4.49 -36.75 -7.99
C TYR A 825 -3.36 -37.01 -9.00
N ASP A 826 -3.69 -37.50 -10.19
CA ASP A 826 -2.69 -37.76 -11.23
C ASP A 826 -2.08 -36.45 -11.73
N ARG A 827 -2.92 -35.43 -11.96
CA ARG A 827 -2.45 -34.09 -12.34
C ARG A 827 -1.58 -33.46 -11.25
N PHE A 828 -1.98 -33.57 -9.99
CA PHE A 828 -1.20 -33.12 -8.85
C PHE A 828 0.20 -33.78 -8.84
N CYS A 829 0.27 -35.11 -8.97
CA CYS A 829 1.55 -35.83 -9.02
C CYS A 829 2.43 -35.44 -10.22
N GLN A 830 1.83 -35.17 -11.38
CA GLN A 830 2.55 -34.70 -12.56
C GLN A 830 3.19 -33.33 -12.32
N ILE A 831 2.47 -32.39 -11.69
CA ILE A 831 3.00 -31.07 -11.36
C ILE A 831 4.14 -31.18 -10.34
N LEU A 832 3.97 -31.95 -9.25
CA LEU A 832 5.04 -32.16 -8.27
C LEU A 832 6.32 -32.66 -8.93
N LYS A 833 6.20 -33.66 -9.82
CA LYS A 833 7.33 -34.23 -10.55
C LYS A 833 7.97 -33.24 -11.51
N ARG A 834 7.16 -32.47 -12.26
CA ARG A 834 7.65 -31.48 -13.23
C ARG A 834 8.44 -30.37 -12.55
N GLU A 835 7.95 -29.90 -11.41
CA GLU A 835 8.46 -28.73 -10.70
C GLU A 835 9.49 -29.08 -9.61
N GLY A 836 9.74 -30.38 -9.39
CA GLY A 836 10.71 -30.86 -8.40
C GLY A 836 10.29 -30.59 -6.96
N ILE A 837 8.98 -30.62 -6.67
CA ILE A 837 8.45 -30.36 -5.33
C ILE A 837 8.65 -31.60 -4.47
N THR A 838 9.49 -31.48 -3.45
CA THR A 838 9.90 -32.59 -2.58
C THR A 838 9.36 -32.51 -1.16
N HIS A 839 8.78 -31.37 -0.76
CA HIS A 839 8.24 -31.17 0.58
C HIS A 839 6.77 -30.75 0.51
N LEU A 840 5.93 -31.48 1.25
CA LEU A 840 4.53 -31.09 1.52
C LEU A 840 4.39 -30.48 2.93
N SER A 841 5.41 -30.63 3.76
CA SER A 841 5.56 -30.10 5.12
C SER A 841 7.05 -29.97 5.42
N GLU A 842 7.40 -29.33 6.54
CA GLU A 842 8.80 -29.19 6.99
C GLU A 842 9.53 -30.53 7.21
N LYS A 843 8.79 -31.61 7.50
CA LYS A 843 9.36 -32.95 7.74
C LYS A 843 9.87 -33.65 6.48
N GLY A 844 9.47 -33.18 5.29
CA GLY A 844 9.90 -33.74 4.02
C GLY A 844 9.36 -35.14 3.74
N GLU A 845 10.24 -36.03 3.28
CA GLU A 845 9.92 -37.34 2.67
C GLU A 845 8.90 -38.20 3.44
N PRO A 846 8.99 -38.38 4.78
CA PRO A 846 8.02 -39.22 5.50
C PRO A 846 6.57 -38.73 5.37
N ASP A 847 6.35 -37.42 5.39
CA ASP A 847 5.01 -36.84 5.25
C ASP A 847 4.51 -36.92 3.80
N VAL A 848 5.42 -36.86 2.82
CA VAL A 848 5.10 -37.07 1.39
C VAL A 848 4.67 -38.51 1.12
N GLU A 849 5.42 -39.49 1.62
CA GLU A 849 5.07 -40.91 1.49
C GLU A 849 3.72 -41.22 2.14
N LEU A 850 3.51 -40.73 3.36
CA LEU A 850 2.26 -40.88 4.09
C LEU A 850 1.08 -40.24 3.33
N PHE A 851 1.28 -39.05 2.75
CA PHE A 851 0.27 -38.42 1.90
C PHE A 851 -0.15 -39.32 0.74
N HIS A 852 0.81 -39.81 -0.07
CA HIS A 852 0.48 -40.66 -1.22
C HIS A 852 -0.16 -41.99 -0.79
N LEU A 853 0.30 -42.57 0.31
CA LEU A 853 -0.27 -43.79 0.87
C LEU A 853 -1.74 -43.60 1.23
N ASN A 854 -2.07 -42.50 1.90
CA ASN A 854 -3.45 -42.18 2.32
C ASN A 854 -4.37 -41.99 1.12
N VAL A 855 -3.94 -41.29 0.07
CA VAL A 855 -4.78 -41.09 -1.13
C VAL A 855 -5.00 -42.42 -1.88
N LYS A 856 -3.96 -43.25 -2.02
CA LYS A 856 -4.04 -44.53 -2.74
C LYS A 856 -4.88 -45.57 -2.01
N LYS A 857 -4.87 -45.57 -0.68
CA LYS A 857 -5.59 -46.54 0.17
C LYS A 857 -6.99 -46.10 0.59
N ALA A 858 -7.43 -44.89 0.24
CA ALA A 858 -8.78 -44.44 0.58
C ALA A 858 -9.83 -45.32 -0.12
N GLU A 859 -10.84 -45.78 0.63
CA GLU A 859 -11.95 -46.61 0.14
C GLU A 859 -13.20 -45.78 -0.16
#